data_AF-A0A7H0GLH1-F1
#
_entry.id   AF-A0A7H0GLH1-F1
#
_cell.length_a   1.000
_cell.length_b   1.000
_cell.length_c   1.000
_cell.angle_alpha   90.00
_cell.angle_beta   90.00
_cell.angle_gamma   90.00
#
_symmetry.space_group_name_H-M   'P 1'
#
loop_
_entity.id
_entity.type
_entity.pdbx_description
1 polymer ?
#
loop_
_entity_poly.entity_id
_entity_poly.type
_entity_poly.pdbx_seq_one_letter_code
_entity_poly.pdbx_strand_id
1 'polypeptide(L)'
;MDTTTALTGHTSGANNFRGAASSDCTNLWISSGVDGTRAASVGGTTATIVAATPANVRALMVVDGQLYNSSNTGTESFKGVNRVGSGTPTSSTTATRLPGLSDAETPNSYAFALLDLDGAPGVDTLYVADENMGIAKYSLAAGSWVARGTVGGSADAYRGLTATVSAGAVTVFAIRGGNTLVSMVDASGFGGTFSGTPTILSTAGALQNFRGVALAPEVSVTATAAAGANGSIDPPLRTVFHGQTASFNVTPNPCFTAVAAGTCGGSLNAGVYTTQALTADCTVNVSFTQQPTYTVTPSATPGGSIQPALPTTVIAGQSTTFTVSPQAGYSANVGGTCGGTLSGTTYTTSAIGGNCSVDVTFSLQSFNVTPSAGAHGAISPSAVQATPYGSTAAFTVTPAPGYSASVGGTCGGSLSGSVYTTGPIAADCTVNASFVALPVFSVTPISRGHGSVSGNAPQSVPQGSSASFTVIPDEGYAVAVRGTCGGQLQGTTYTTQPVNAPCTVDVTFAKKVILFLGNSYTFGRIDPVMSYNTANVTDLTMAMWQRDPTGSNADEPHPWGGIPGVFKKLSEQVGLDYDVSISARNAASLRGHFLNSNPAGWDLRSNAASQKWTTVVLQDLSDEPLPAGRSHNANLPYFNAYADKFEQWIHDGAGGTFTETQLFGANCSSITGASQSTCDAVRTVPGSNLNANANADIYLYQTWARPDLIAPNGSNVNGTTYTAAEGLEAMTADFHAGYFGRAAANPRFKGVSPVGDAFLRAVSSGVAMRDPYVPEAGKINLWHTDYFHPSKYGSYLSALVHLGRISGMDPTTLGAGELAAVDLGISPADAVALQQVAKAALVPKPPVIAGVIAGEGRVQVSFTAAAETLGNPPLIDFIATCGAQSASATVSPITVSGLASGMPVTCTVAARNSIGVGEASVASAPVTPLGTSTALCGSAGGVASVIAPRANLCAVGNASAIRSANGAYQWSCEAANAQIATCSALGRRRRPRREPPRRMWLAVRAGGSALPHSSPPRPLALPRPMCRFRMACSISCSKAAHPAAQPRCM
;
A
#
# COMPACT_ATOMS: atom_id res chain seq x y z
N MET A 1 -25.65 44.79 -20.54
CA MET A 1 -26.81 44.43 -21.37
C MET A 1 -28.03 45.04 -20.72
N ASP A 2 -28.80 45.84 -21.46
CA ASP A 2 -30.14 46.22 -21.03
C ASP A 2 -31.08 45.03 -21.29
N THR A 3 -31.81 44.59 -20.27
CA THR A 3 -32.75 43.47 -20.35
C THR A 3 -34.20 43.92 -20.57
N THR A 4 -34.46 45.23 -20.67
CA THR A 4 -35.80 45.80 -20.85
C THR A 4 -36.22 45.94 -22.31
N THR A 5 -35.25 45.94 -23.25
CA THR A 5 -35.50 46.15 -24.69
C THR A 5 -35.49 44.85 -25.50
N ALA A 6 -36.59 44.58 -26.22
CA ALA A 6 -36.68 43.47 -27.18
C ALA A 6 -36.43 43.97 -28.61
N LEU A 7 -35.52 43.30 -29.34
CA LEU A 7 -35.22 43.62 -30.74
C LEU A 7 -36.25 42.99 -31.69
N THR A 8 -37.17 43.82 -32.17
CA THR A 8 -38.18 43.44 -33.16
C THR A 8 -37.58 43.37 -34.58
N GLY A 9 -38.27 42.69 -35.50
CA GLY A 9 -37.82 42.49 -36.89
C GLY A 9 -36.99 41.23 -37.14
N HIS A 10 -36.93 40.30 -36.19
CA HIS A 10 -36.32 38.98 -36.31
C HIS A 10 -37.38 37.87 -36.53
N THR A 11 -37.05 36.82 -37.27
CA THR A 11 -37.93 35.67 -37.56
C THR A 11 -38.21 34.82 -36.30
N SER A 12 -39.33 35.10 -35.64
CA SER A 12 -39.82 34.37 -34.47
C SER A 12 -40.17 32.92 -34.81
N GLY A 13 -39.53 31.95 -34.12
CA GLY A 13 -39.93 30.54 -34.14
C GLY A 13 -38.79 29.52 -34.23
N ALA A 14 -37.60 29.90 -34.69
CA ALA A 14 -36.49 28.96 -34.91
C ALA A 14 -35.08 29.47 -34.53
N ASN A 15 -34.94 30.73 -34.10
CA ASN A 15 -33.65 31.38 -33.96
C ASN A 15 -33.29 31.77 -32.53
N ASN A 16 -32.02 31.55 -32.18
CA ASN A 16 -31.34 32.13 -31.03
C ASN A 16 -30.23 33.04 -31.54
N PHE A 17 -30.02 34.21 -30.91
CA PHE A 17 -28.79 34.97 -31.11
C PHE A 17 -27.59 34.14 -30.60
N ARG A 18 -26.54 34.00 -31.42
CA ARG A 18 -25.42 33.09 -31.12
C ARG A 18 -24.20 33.80 -30.51
N GLY A 19 -24.07 35.09 -30.74
CA GLY A 19 -22.99 35.95 -30.25
C GLY A 19 -23.26 37.41 -30.61
N ALA A 20 -22.48 38.31 -30.01
CA ALA A 20 -22.55 39.75 -30.27
C ALA A 20 -21.15 40.39 -30.20
N ALA A 21 -20.95 41.49 -30.92
CA ALA A 21 -19.74 42.30 -30.89
C ALA A 21 -20.09 43.80 -30.85
N SER A 22 -19.18 44.62 -30.33
CA SER A 22 -19.27 46.08 -30.27
C SER A 22 -17.87 46.68 -30.22
N SER A 23 -17.70 47.90 -30.70
CA SER A 23 -16.44 48.66 -30.66
C SER A 23 -16.53 49.97 -29.87
N ASP A 24 -17.74 50.38 -29.50
CA ASP A 24 -18.08 51.69 -28.94
C ASP A 24 -19.11 51.60 -27.78
N CYS A 25 -19.46 50.37 -27.38
CA CYS A 25 -20.51 50.04 -26.41
C CYS A 25 -21.89 50.68 -26.70
N THR A 26 -22.14 51.14 -27.92
CA THR A 26 -23.38 51.81 -28.34
C THR A 26 -23.98 51.19 -29.60
N ASN A 27 -23.16 50.74 -30.55
CA ASN A 27 -23.56 49.89 -31.67
C ASN A 27 -23.23 48.42 -31.38
N LEU A 28 -24.19 47.55 -31.66
CA LEU A 28 -24.12 46.10 -31.42
C LEU A 28 -24.34 45.34 -32.73
N TRP A 29 -23.38 44.50 -33.10
CA TRP A 29 -23.57 43.51 -34.16
C TRP A 29 -23.92 42.17 -33.53
N ILE A 30 -24.95 41.50 -34.05
CA ILE A 30 -25.53 40.28 -33.46
C ILE A 30 -25.71 39.18 -34.53
N SER A 31 -25.36 37.94 -34.17
CA SER A 31 -25.36 36.79 -35.09
C SER A 31 -26.62 35.93 -34.96
N SER A 32 -27.15 35.45 -36.10
CA SER A 32 -28.40 34.70 -36.17
C SER A 32 -28.26 33.34 -36.85
N GLY A 33 -29.07 32.38 -36.40
CA GLY A 33 -29.18 31.03 -36.98
C GLY A 33 -29.68 30.99 -38.43
N VAL A 34 -30.46 32.00 -38.85
CA VAL A 34 -31.03 32.11 -40.20
C VAL A 34 -30.76 33.48 -40.81
N ASP A 35 -30.98 34.57 -40.05
CA ASP A 35 -31.01 35.94 -40.58
C ASP A 35 -29.60 36.59 -40.71
N GLY A 36 -28.54 35.79 -40.77
CA GLY A 36 -27.16 36.24 -40.98
C GLY A 36 -26.59 37.12 -39.86
N THR A 37 -25.98 38.25 -40.24
CA THR A 37 -25.44 39.29 -39.34
C THR A 37 -26.35 40.52 -39.33
N ARG A 38 -26.73 40.99 -38.14
CA ARG A 38 -27.54 42.19 -37.94
C ARG A 38 -26.80 43.25 -37.13
N ALA A 39 -27.20 44.51 -37.27
CA ALA A 39 -26.81 45.63 -36.39
C ALA A 39 -28.03 46.16 -35.63
N ALA A 40 -27.80 46.56 -34.39
CA ALA A 40 -28.72 47.29 -33.53
C ALA A 40 -27.93 48.32 -32.70
N SER A 41 -28.61 49.26 -32.05
CA SER A 41 -27.99 50.13 -31.04
C SER A 41 -28.47 49.73 -29.64
N VAL A 42 -27.66 50.00 -28.61
CA VAL A 42 -28.03 49.79 -27.21
C VAL A 42 -29.29 50.61 -26.88
N GLY A 43 -30.28 49.98 -26.24
CA GLY A 43 -31.60 50.59 -25.99
C GLY A 43 -32.54 50.62 -27.21
N GLY A 44 -32.09 50.15 -28.38
CA GLY A 44 -32.91 50.06 -29.59
C GLY A 44 -33.94 48.93 -29.52
N THR A 45 -35.06 49.11 -30.22
CA THR A 45 -36.16 48.12 -30.32
C THR A 45 -36.23 47.41 -31.68
N THR A 46 -35.26 47.65 -32.57
CA THR A 46 -35.17 47.11 -33.94
C THR A 46 -33.74 46.73 -34.30
N ALA A 47 -33.56 45.75 -35.19
CA ALA A 47 -32.24 45.32 -35.68
C ALA A 47 -32.20 45.19 -37.21
N THR A 48 -31.34 45.97 -37.87
CA THR A 48 -31.14 46.00 -39.33
C THR A 48 -30.31 44.80 -39.79
N ILE A 49 -30.63 44.19 -40.94
CA ILE A 49 -29.78 43.17 -41.56
C ILE A 49 -28.58 43.86 -42.23
N VAL A 50 -27.38 43.50 -41.79
CA VAL A 50 -26.10 44.00 -42.32
C VAL A 50 -25.56 43.04 -43.37
N ALA A 51 -25.59 41.73 -43.12
CA ALA A 51 -25.26 40.72 -44.12
C ALA A 51 -26.22 39.54 -44.00
N ALA A 52 -27.13 39.40 -44.97
CA ALA A 52 -28.11 38.32 -45.02
C ALA A 52 -27.47 36.95 -45.32
N THR A 53 -26.33 36.96 -46.00
CA THR A 53 -25.49 35.79 -46.28
C THR A 53 -24.08 36.02 -45.71
N PRO A 54 -23.43 34.99 -45.15
CA PRO A 54 -23.95 33.63 -44.94
C PRO A 54 -25.06 33.58 -43.89
N ALA A 55 -25.89 32.54 -43.96
CA ALA A 55 -26.83 32.18 -42.88
C ALA A 55 -26.07 31.53 -41.70
N ASN A 56 -26.78 31.10 -40.65
CA ASN A 56 -26.24 30.40 -39.47
C ASN A 56 -24.92 30.98 -38.93
N VAL A 57 -24.87 32.30 -38.79
CA VAL A 57 -23.69 33.00 -38.26
C VAL A 57 -23.57 32.67 -36.78
N ARG A 58 -22.37 32.28 -36.35
CA ARG A 58 -22.08 31.78 -35.00
C ARG A 58 -21.39 32.85 -34.16
N ALA A 59 -20.14 33.16 -34.47
CA ALA A 59 -19.39 34.21 -33.80
C ALA A 59 -19.37 35.51 -34.61
N LEU A 60 -19.15 36.61 -33.89
CA LEU A 60 -18.85 37.95 -34.41
C LEU A 60 -17.68 38.51 -33.61
N MET A 61 -16.86 39.32 -34.25
CA MET A 61 -15.78 40.06 -33.60
C MET A 61 -15.55 41.36 -34.37
N VAL A 62 -15.22 42.45 -33.66
CA VAL A 62 -14.63 43.64 -34.27
C VAL A 62 -13.17 43.68 -33.85
N VAL A 63 -12.26 43.77 -34.82
CA VAL A 63 -10.82 43.92 -34.60
C VAL A 63 -10.33 45.02 -35.55
N ASP A 64 -9.51 45.94 -35.05
CA ASP A 64 -8.96 47.09 -35.80
C ASP A 64 -10.04 47.90 -36.55
N GLY A 65 -11.22 48.07 -35.93
CA GLY A 65 -12.37 48.77 -36.50
C GLY A 65 -13.10 47.99 -37.62
N GLN A 66 -12.71 46.75 -37.93
CA GLN A 66 -13.33 45.90 -38.93
C GLN A 66 -14.20 44.80 -38.29
N LEU A 67 -15.44 44.66 -38.78
CA LEU A 67 -16.36 43.59 -38.40
C LEU A 67 -16.04 42.28 -39.16
N TYR A 68 -15.98 41.17 -38.42
CA TYR A 68 -15.82 39.82 -38.95
C TYR A 68 -16.90 38.88 -38.38
N ASN A 69 -17.24 37.82 -39.12
CA ASN A 69 -18.19 36.79 -38.69
C ASN A 69 -17.71 35.36 -38.98
N SER A 70 -18.34 34.35 -38.39
CA SER A 70 -18.16 32.95 -38.79
C SER A 70 -19.48 32.26 -39.13
N SER A 71 -19.47 31.39 -40.15
CA SER A 71 -20.59 30.51 -40.50
C SER A 71 -20.11 29.14 -40.98
N ASN A 72 -20.95 28.12 -40.81
CA ASN A 72 -20.76 26.79 -41.37
C ASN A 72 -21.69 26.48 -42.58
N THR A 73 -22.46 27.46 -43.08
CA THR A 73 -23.39 27.28 -44.20
C THR A 73 -22.96 28.03 -45.45
N GLY A 74 -23.12 27.39 -46.62
CA GLY A 74 -22.74 27.92 -47.91
C GLY A 74 -21.71 27.06 -48.63
N THR A 75 -20.96 27.70 -49.52
CA THR A 75 -19.80 27.14 -50.23
C THR A 75 -18.58 28.08 -50.06
N GLU A 76 -17.49 27.75 -50.75
CA GLU A 76 -16.20 28.46 -50.81
C GLU A 76 -16.26 30.00 -50.69
N SER A 77 -17.28 30.70 -51.20
CA SER A 77 -17.38 32.15 -51.07
C SER A 77 -17.65 32.71 -49.65
N PHE A 78 -18.27 31.94 -48.74
CA PHE A 78 -18.72 32.48 -47.43
C PHE A 78 -18.88 31.50 -46.24
N LYS A 79 -18.65 30.19 -46.43
CA LYS A 79 -18.82 29.15 -45.42
C LYS A 79 -17.56 28.95 -44.54
N GLY A 80 -17.11 30.01 -43.88
CA GLY A 80 -15.94 29.98 -42.99
C GLY A 80 -15.88 31.20 -42.08
N VAL A 81 -14.68 31.76 -41.85
CA VAL A 81 -14.51 33.10 -41.27
C VAL A 81 -14.55 34.15 -42.39
N ASN A 82 -15.33 35.21 -42.20
CA ASN A 82 -15.64 36.21 -43.22
C ASN A 82 -15.37 37.64 -42.72
N ARG A 83 -14.90 38.51 -43.61
CA ARG A 83 -14.94 39.97 -43.43
C ARG A 83 -16.34 40.48 -43.82
N VAL A 84 -16.96 41.30 -42.97
CA VAL A 84 -18.31 41.85 -43.22
C VAL A 84 -18.18 43.29 -43.72
N GLY A 85 -18.43 43.50 -45.02
CA GLY A 85 -18.29 44.80 -45.67
C GLY A 85 -16.90 45.41 -45.49
N SER A 86 -16.86 46.69 -45.08
CA SER A 86 -15.64 47.39 -44.67
C SER A 86 -15.93 48.24 -43.44
N GLY A 87 -15.02 48.25 -42.47
CA GLY A 87 -15.23 48.86 -41.15
C GLY A 87 -16.28 48.10 -40.34
N THR A 88 -17.11 48.85 -39.62
CA THR A 88 -18.23 48.39 -38.78
C THR A 88 -19.59 48.77 -39.40
N PRO A 89 -20.02 48.12 -40.49
CA PRO A 89 -21.21 48.52 -41.25
C PRO A 89 -22.52 48.31 -40.47
N THR A 90 -23.39 49.33 -40.48
CA THR A 90 -24.75 49.27 -39.90
C THR A 90 -25.86 49.16 -40.96
N SER A 91 -25.51 49.30 -42.24
CA SER A 91 -26.35 49.10 -43.41
C SER A 91 -26.03 47.79 -44.13
N SER A 92 -26.89 47.39 -45.08
CA SER A 92 -26.72 46.14 -45.85
C SER A 92 -25.44 46.14 -46.71
N THR A 93 -24.72 45.03 -46.66
CA THR A 93 -23.44 44.78 -47.33
C THR A 93 -23.21 43.27 -47.50
N THR A 94 -22.10 42.87 -48.12
CA THR A 94 -21.71 41.46 -48.29
C THR A 94 -20.72 41.02 -47.22
N ALA A 95 -20.89 39.80 -46.70
CA ALA A 95 -19.81 39.09 -46.02
C ALA A 95 -19.06 38.20 -47.03
N THR A 96 -17.73 38.25 -47.00
CA THR A 96 -16.84 37.51 -47.93
C THR A 96 -15.82 36.74 -47.12
N ARG A 97 -15.57 35.45 -47.45
CA ARG A 97 -14.57 34.64 -46.74
C ARG A 97 -13.20 35.31 -46.81
N LEU A 98 -12.44 35.18 -45.71
CA LEU A 98 -11.02 35.52 -45.71
C LEU A 98 -10.27 34.71 -46.78
N PRO A 99 -9.44 35.34 -47.63
CA PRO A 99 -8.80 34.69 -48.76
C PRO A 99 -7.81 33.61 -48.30
N GLY A 100 -7.74 32.49 -49.02
CA GLY A 100 -6.86 31.36 -48.68
C GLY A 100 -7.50 30.28 -47.80
N LEU A 101 -8.64 30.57 -47.15
CA LEU A 101 -9.43 29.55 -46.44
C LEU A 101 -10.38 28.82 -47.39
N SER A 102 -10.49 27.50 -47.26
CA SER A 102 -11.43 26.65 -48.05
C SER A 102 -12.54 25.97 -47.22
N ASP A 103 -13.54 25.40 -47.90
CA ASP A 103 -14.59 24.56 -47.30
C ASP A 103 -14.05 23.29 -46.62
N ALA A 104 -12.82 22.86 -46.97
CA ALA A 104 -12.13 21.70 -46.40
C ALA A 104 -11.32 22.06 -45.14
N GLU A 105 -10.76 23.28 -45.08
CA GLU A 105 -10.02 23.79 -43.91
C GLU A 105 -10.93 24.36 -42.82
N THR A 106 -12.07 24.93 -43.22
CA THR A 106 -13.07 25.53 -42.32
C THR A 106 -14.45 24.85 -42.44
N PRO A 107 -14.55 23.51 -42.33
CA PRO A 107 -15.75 22.76 -42.70
C PRO A 107 -16.95 22.98 -41.76
N ASN A 108 -16.74 23.34 -40.50
CA ASN A 108 -17.79 23.52 -39.49
C ASN A 108 -17.41 24.56 -38.41
N SER A 109 -16.90 25.71 -38.85
CA SER A 109 -16.31 26.72 -37.96
C SER A 109 -17.35 27.28 -36.97
N TYR A 110 -16.95 27.43 -35.71
CA TYR A 110 -17.83 27.83 -34.60
C TYR A 110 -17.45 29.19 -34.00
N ALA A 111 -16.17 29.40 -33.72
CA ALA A 111 -15.64 30.65 -33.20
C ALA A 111 -14.22 30.90 -33.72
N PHE A 112 -13.76 32.15 -33.64
CA PHE A 112 -12.46 32.55 -34.15
C PHE A 112 -11.86 33.68 -33.30
N ALA A 113 -10.55 33.87 -33.41
CA ALA A 113 -9.83 35.01 -32.86
C ALA A 113 -8.80 35.50 -33.89
N LEU A 114 -8.75 36.82 -34.13
CA LEU A 114 -7.81 37.49 -35.02
C LEU A 114 -6.85 38.36 -34.19
N LEU A 115 -5.57 38.35 -34.54
CA LEU A 115 -4.47 38.97 -33.79
C LEU A 115 -3.41 39.55 -34.74
N ASP A 116 -2.66 40.54 -34.25
CA ASP A 116 -1.42 41.10 -34.80
C ASP A 116 -0.25 40.55 -33.95
N LEU A 117 0.80 40.02 -34.59
CA LEU A 117 1.95 39.32 -34.00
C LEU A 117 3.29 39.58 -34.72
N ASP A 118 3.29 39.97 -35.99
CA ASP A 118 4.51 40.32 -36.74
C ASP A 118 4.99 41.76 -36.49
N GLY A 119 4.10 42.61 -35.96
CA GLY A 119 4.37 43.98 -35.55
C GLY A 119 4.18 45.04 -36.65
N ALA A 120 3.75 44.65 -37.85
CA ALA A 120 3.25 45.56 -38.87
C ALA A 120 1.72 45.73 -38.71
N PRO A 121 1.17 46.96 -38.60
CA PRO A 121 -0.20 47.16 -38.14
C PRO A 121 -1.29 46.41 -38.91
N GLY A 122 -1.92 45.43 -38.25
CA GLY A 122 -3.15 44.77 -38.67
C GLY A 122 -3.16 43.26 -38.47
N VAL A 123 -4.35 42.66 -38.48
CA VAL A 123 -4.53 41.23 -38.18
C VAL A 123 -3.78 40.29 -39.15
N ASP A 124 -2.76 39.60 -38.64
CA ASP A 124 -1.90 38.67 -39.36
C ASP A 124 -2.08 37.20 -38.96
N THR A 125 -2.68 36.93 -37.81
CA THR A 125 -2.81 35.58 -37.24
C THR A 125 -4.25 35.29 -36.83
N LEU A 126 -4.74 34.13 -37.24
CA LEU A 126 -6.11 33.68 -37.08
C LEU A 126 -6.13 32.30 -36.41
N TYR A 127 -6.93 32.16 -35.36
CA TYR A 127 -7.30 30.86 -34.81
C TYR A 127 -8.78 30.61 -35.09
N VAL A 128 -9.14 29.39 -35.49
CA VAL A 128 -10.53 28.98 -35.76
C VAL A 128 -10.83 27.71 -34.98
N ALA A 129 -11.84 27.77 -34.10
CA ALA A 129 -12.42 26.60 -33.47
C ALA A 129 -13.49 26.02 -34.39
N ASP A 130 -13.25 24.81 -34.87
CA ASP A 130 -14.07 24.07 -35.82
C ASP A 130 -14.50 22.73 -35.21
N GLU A 131 -15.81 22.45 -35.23
CA GLU A 131 -16.34 21.24 -34.56
C GLU A 131 -15.85 19.94 -35.20
N ASN A 132 -15.39 19.97 -36.45
CA ASN A 132 -14.94 18.78 -37.18
C ASN A 132 -13.41 18.66 -37.17
N MET A 133 -12.68 19.78 -37.23
CA MET A 133 -11.22 19.79 -37.39
C MET A 133 -10.44 20.00 -36.10
N GLY A 134 -11.03 20.57 -35.04
CA GLY A 134 -10.29 20.99 -33.84
C GLY A 134 -10.11 22.51 -33.80
N ILE A 135 -8.99 22.99 -33.27
CA ILE A 135 -8.61 24.42 -33.34
C ILE A 135 -7.47 24.57 -34.33
N ALA A 136 -7.73 25.17 -35.49
CA ALA A 136 -6.75 25.42 -36.55
C ALA A 136 -6.17 26.83 -36.44
N LYS A 137 -4.86 26.97 -36.68
CA LYS A 137 -4.18 28.27 -36.81
C LYS A 137 -3.92 28.56 -38.29
N TYR A 138 -3.95 29.84 -38.65
CA TYR A 138 -3.55 30.38 -39.94
C TYR A 138 -2.71 31.65 -39.72
N SER A 139 -1.81 31.93 -40.64
CA SER A 139 -1.12 33.23 -40.72
C SER A 139 -1.23 33.80 -42.13
N LEU A 140 -1.38 35.12 -42.21
CA LEU A 140 -1.54 35.90 -43.43
C LEU A 140 -0.20 36.02 -44.15
N ALA A 141 -0.07 35.38 -45.31
CA ALA A 141 1.13 35.45 -46.15
C ALA A 141 0.75 35.91 -47.56
N ALA A 142 1.39 36.98 -48.04
CA ALA A 142 1.13 37.57 -49.37
C ALA A 142 -0.38 37.82 -49.66
N GLY A 143 -1.14 38.24 -48.64
CA GLY A 143 -2.57 38.55 -48.75
C GLY A 143 -3.50 37.33 -48.72
N SER A 144 -3.01 36.11 -48.45
CA SER A 144 -3.81 34.91 -48.22
C SER A 144 -3.53 34.29 -46.85
N TRP A 145 -4.57 33.82 -46.18
CA TRP A 145 -4.47 33.07 -44.93
C TRP A 145 -4.04 31.64 -45.23
N VAL A 146 -2.89 31.23 -44.69
CA VAL A 146 -2.30 29.91 -44.95
C VAL A 146 -2.25 29.11 -43.65
N ALA A 147 -2.71 27.86 -43.68
CA ALA A 147 -2.78 27.00 -42.50
C ALA A 147 -1.42 26.81 -41.80
N ARG A 148 -1.46 26.72 -40.47
CA ARG A 148 -0.31 26.62 -39.55
C ARG A 148 -0.56 25.59 -38.45
N GLY A 149 -1.12 24.44 -38.81
CA GLY A 149 -1.36 23.34 -37.88
C GLY A 149 -2.65 23.49 -37.06
N THR A 150 -3.03 22.38 -36.43
CA THR A 150 -4.34 22.19 -35.80
C THR A 150 -4.19 21.35 -34.53
N VAL A 151 -4.89 21.74 -33.47
CA VAL A 151 -4.93 21.03 -32.18
C VAL A 151 -6.29 20.37 -31.97
N GLY A 152 -6.27 19.07 -31.69
CA GLY A 152 -7.47 18.26 -31.47
C GLY A 152 -8.15 17.78 -32.76
N GLY A 153 -9.44 17.45 -32.66
CA GLY A 153 -10.24 16.99 -33.80
C GLY A 153 -11.74 16.91 -33.47
N SER A 154 -12.52 16.23 -34.32
CA SER A 154 -13.99 16.15 -34.21
C SER A 154 -14.52 15.64 -32.87
N ALA A 155 -13.79 14.72 -32.22
CA ALA A 155 -14.14 14.21 -30.89
C ALA A 155 -14.07 15.26 -29.77
N ASP A 156 -13.35 16.36 -29.99
CA ASP A 156 -13.21 17.46 -29.03
C ASP A 156 -14.33 18.49 -29.14
N ALA A 157 -15.00 18.57 -30.30
CA ALA A 157 -16.13 19.44 -30.60
C ALA A 157 -15.97 20.87 -30.05
N TYR A 158 -14.86 21.54 -30.40
CA TYR A 158 -14.51 22.86 -29.86
C TYR A 158 -15.53 23.95 -30.24
N ARG A 159 -15.90 24.79 -29.26
CA ARG A 159 -16.86 25.89 -29.36
C ARG A 159 -16.37 27.07 -28.55
N GLY A 160 -16.64 28.30 -29.02
CA GLY A 160 -16.16 29.51 -28.34
C GLY A 160 -14.65 29.64 -28.40
N LEU A 161 -14.16 30.84 -28.71
CA LEU A 161 -12.74 31.09 -28.83
C LEU A 161 -12.46 32.54 -28.48
N THR A 162 -11.45 32.76 -27.66
CA THR A 162 -10.82 34.07 -27.48
C THR A 162 -9.34 33.86 -27.19
N ALA A 163 -8.53 34.88 -27.38
CA ALA A 163 -7.09 34.78 -27.19
C ALA A 163 -6.50 36.09 -26.66
N THR A 164 -5.38 35.99 -25.94
CA THR A 164 -4.55 37.13 -25.54
C THR A 164 -3.13 36.95 -26.07
N VAL A 165 -2.45 38.07 -26.35
CA VAL A 165 -1.03 38.10 -26.69
C VAL A 165 -0.25 38.61 -25.49
N SER A 166 0.86 37.95 -25.15
CA SER A 166 1.81 38.43 -24.14
C SER A 166 3.22 38.01 -24.53
N ALA A 167 4.15 38.97 -24.60
CA ALA A 167 5.55 38.76 -24.98
C ALA A 167 5.76 37.92 -26.27
N GLY A 168 4.88 38.08 -27.26
CA GLY A 168 4.92 37.35 -28.55
C GLY A 168 4.32 35.93 -28.53
N ALA A 169 3.90 35.43 -27.36
CA ALA A 169 3.15 34.19 -27.25
C ALA A 169 1.64 34.46 -27.18
N VAL A 170 0.84 33.55 -27.76
CA VAL A 170 -0.62 33.60 -27.72
C VAL A 170 -1.14 32.63 -26.67
N THR A 171 -2.02 33.09 -25.77
CA THR A 171 -2.82 32.19 -24.92
C THR A 171 -4.23 32.11 -25.49
N VAL A 172 -4.60 30.93 -25.99
CA VAL A 172 -5.91 30.64 -26.61
C VAL A 172 -6.81 29.97 -25.57
N PHE A 173 -8.04 30.46 -25.41
CA PHE A 173 -9.06 29.92 -24.51
C PHE A 173 -10.26 29.42 -25.31
N ALA A 174 -10.71 28.19 -25.06
CA ALA A 174 -11.76 27.52 -25.83
C ALA A 174 -12.64 26.60 -24.96
N ILE A 175 -13.85 26.26 -25.42
CA ILE A 175 -14.70 25.25 -24.77
C ILE A 175 -14.62 23.94 -25.55
N ARG A 176 -14.13 22.88 -24.90
CA ARG A 176 -14.09 21.49 -25.36
C ARG A 176 -15.38 20.77 -24.93
N GLY A 177 -15.96 19.97 -25.82
CA GLY A 177 -17.16 19.15 -25.56
C GLY A 177 -18.43 19.93 -25.16
N GLY A 178 -18.43 21.26 -25.21
CA GLY A 178 -19.49 22.13 -24.69
C GLY A 178 -19.52 22.31 -23.17
N ASN A 179 -18.83 21.45 -22.40
CA ASN A 179 -18.86 21.46 -20.93
C ASN A 179 -17.51 21.79 -20.27
N THR A 180 -16.40 21.86 -20.99
CA THR A 180 -15.05 21.99 -20.40
C THR A 180 -14.34 23.22 -20.98
N LEU A 181 -14.02 24.21 -20.14
CA LEU A 181 -13.17 25.34 -20.52
C LEU A 181 -11.70 24.92 -20.46
N VAL A 182 -10.96 25.15 -21.55
CA VAL A 182 -9.53 24.86 -21.67
C VAL A 182 -8.73 26.09 -22.09
N SER A 183 -7.42 26.07 -21.82
CA SER A 183 -6.45 26.96 -22.44
C SER A 183 -5.31 26.20 -23.12
N MET A 184 -4.73 26.82 -24.13
CA MET A 184 -3.51 26.40 -24.84
C MET A 184 -2.60 27.60 -24.97
N VAL A 185 -1.29 27.41 -24.78
CA VAL A 185 -0.30 28.43 -25.14
C VAL A 185 0.32 28.05 -26.48
N ASP A 186 0.28 28.98 -27.44
CA ASP A 186 1.09 28.91 -28.66
C ASP A 186 2.26 29.89 -28.57
N ALA A 187 3.46 29.36 -28.39
CA ALA A 187 4.71 30.10 -28.38
C ALA A 187 5.41 30.13 -29.75
N SER A 188 4.76 29.65 -30.83
CA SER A 188 5.37 29.57 -32.17
C SER A 188 5.38 30.89 -32.95
N GLY A 189 4.72 31.95 -32.43
CA GLY A 189 4.70 33.29 -33.02
C GLY A 189 3.95 33.38 -34.36
N PHE A 190 4.12 34.49 -35.09
CA PHE A 190 3.63 34.64 -36.45
C PHE A 190 4.24 33.57 -37.38
N GLY A 191 3.41 32.95 -38.23
CA GLY A 191 3.85 31.99 -39.22
C GLY A 191 4.33 30.63 -38.70
N GLY A 192 4.48 30.45 -37.39
CA GLY A 192 4.88 29.18 -36.76
C GLY A 192 3.74 28.17 -36.57
N THR A 193 4.09 26.88 -36.53
CA THR A 193 3.12 25.77 -36.44
C THR A 193 2.55 25.58 -35.03
N PHE A 194 1.22 25.68 -34.92
CA PHE A 194 0.46 25.47 -33.70
C PHE A 194 0.55 24.00 -33.23
N SER A 195 0.97 23.82 -31.98
CA SER A 195 1.16 22.51 -31.35
C SER A 195 0.80 22.52 -29.84
N GLY A 196 0.01 23.50 -29.40
CA GLY A 196 -0.32 23.72 -27.99
C GLY A 196 -1.20 22.61 -27.39
N THR A 197 -0.87 22.13 -26.19
CA THR A 197 -1.65 21.10 -25.48
C THR A 197 -2.81 21.72 -24.69
N PRO A 198 -4.05 21.20 -24.80
CA PRO A 198 -5.20 21.73 -24.07
C PRO A 198 -5.17 21.39 -22.58
N THR A 199 -4.97 22.41 -21.75
CA THR A 199 -5.03 22.36 -20.28
C THR A 199 -6.45 22.70 -19.82
N ILE A 200 -7.07 21.86 -18.99
CA ILE A 200 -8.41 22.14 -18.44
C ILE A 200 -8.31 23.25 -17.38
N LEU A 201 -9.11 24.30 -17.54
CA LEU A 201 -9.28 25.38 -16.56
C LEU A 201 -10.52 25.18 -15.70
N SER A 202 -11.60 24.65 -16.27
CA SER A 202 -12.86 24.41 -15.55
C SER A 202 -13.75 23.41 -16.28
N THR A 203 -14.57 22.67 -15.53
CA THR A 203 -15.61 21.79 -16.07
C THR A 203 -16.95 22.22 -15.48
N ALA A 204 -17.95 22.42 -16.32
CA ALA A 204 -19.30 22.79 -15.93
C ALA A 204 -19.97 21.66 -15.10
N GLY A 205 -20.88 22.05 -14.20
CA GLY A 205 -21.61 21.09 -13.37
C GLY A 205 -22.54 20.17 -14.17
N ALA A 206 -23.10 19.16 -13.50
CA ALA A 206 -24.10 18.29 -14.12
C ALA A 206 -25.27 19.10 -14.71
N LEU A 207 -25.67 18.77 -15.94
CA LEU A 207 -26.68 19.48 -16.75
C LEU A 207 -26.34 20.94 -17.12
N GLN A 208 -25.10 21.39 -16.91
CA GLN A 208 -24.61 22.71 -17.32
C GLN A 208 -23.65 22.61 -18.52
N ASN A 209 -23.55 23.67 -19.30
CA ASN A 209 -22.62 23.81 -20.43
C ASN A 209 -22.10 25.25 -20.50
N PHE A 210 -20.84 25.44 -20.88
CA PHE A 210 -20.33 26.76 -21.23
C PHE A 210 -20.85 27.14 -22.63
N ARG A 211 -21.31 28.39 -22.81
CA ARG A 211 -21.90 28.85 -24.08
C ARG A 211 -20.98 29.74 -24.92
N GLY A 212 -19.93 30.30 -24.32
CA GLY A 212 -18.93 31.14 -24.97
C GLY A 212 -17.83 31.55 -23.97
N VAL A 213 -16.78 32.18 -24.49
CA VAL A 213 -15.67 32.75 -23.71
C VAL A 213 -15.23 34.05 -24.40
N ALA A 214 -14.93 35.08 -23.61
CA ALA A 214 -14.57 36.42 -24.10
C ALA A 214 -13.76 37.19 -23.04
N LEU A 215 -13.13 38.30 -23.46
CA LEU A 215 -12.41 39.25 -22.61
C LEU A 215 -13.31 40.45 -22.21
N ALA A 216 -12.84 41.30 -21.30
CA ALA A 216 -13.52 42.54 -20.89
C ALA A 216 -12.95 43.78 -21.66
N PRO A 217 -13.76 44.85 -21.89
CA PRO A 217 -13.38 46.00 -22.74
C PRO A 217 -12.72 47.19 -22.01
N GLU A 218 -11.98 48.04 -22.77
CA GLU A 218 -11.23 49.24 -22.32
C GLU A 218 -11.12 50.31 -23.46
N VAL A 219 -10.54 51.53 -23.24
CA VAL A 219 -10.69 52.72 -24.14
C VAL A 219 -9.39 53.53 -24.40
N SER A 220 -9.16 54.00 -25.65
CA SER A 220 -7.89 54.61 -26.14
C SER A 220 -8.00 55.90 -27.02
N VAL A 221 -6.86 56.56 -27.28
CA VAL A 221 -6.66 57.88 -27.98
C VAL A 221 -5.29 57.94 -28.73
N THR A 222 -5.06 58.86 -29.69
CA THR A 222 -3.94 58.79 -30.69
C THR A 222 -3.15 60.09 -30.98
N ALA A 223 -1.81 60.03 -30.99
CA ALA A 223 -0.92 61.13 -31.43
C ALA A 223 -0.21 60.83 -32.77
N THR A 224 0.13 61.86 -33.57
CA THR A 224 0.73 61.75 -34.94
C THR A 224 1.99 62.63 -35.11
N ALA A 225 3.00 62.22 -35.90
CA ALA A 225 4.31 62.88 -35.95
C ALA A 225 4.93 63.00 -37.36
N ALA A 226 5.75 64.04 -37.60
CA ALA A 226 6.52 64.28 -38.83
C ALA A 226 7.90 64.95 -38.58
N ALA A 227 8.81 64.94 -39.57
CA ALA A 227 10.15 65.55 -39.43
C ALA A 227 10.66 66.20 -40.74
N GLY A 228 11.56 67.18 -40.59
CA GLY A 228 12.30 67.82 -41.68
C GLY A 228 13.62 67.12 -42.02
N ALA A 229 14.32 67.64 -43.03
CA ALA A 229 15.54 67.04 -43.57
C ALA A 229 16.74 67.02 -42.58
N ASN A 230 17.67 66.09 -42.82
CA ASN A 230 18.88 65.78 -42.02
C ASN A 230 18.66 65.02 -40.71
N GLY A 231 17.50 64.37 -40.59
CA GLY A 231 17.17 63.40 -39.54
C GLY A 231 15.75 62.85 -39.72
N SER A 232 15.20 62.19 -38.72
CA SER A 232 13.86 61.57 -38.75
C SER A 232 13.10 61.65 -37.43
N ILE A 233 11.80 61.33 -37.47
CA ILE A 233 10.97 60.98 -36.31
C ILE A 233 10.24 59.66 -36.59
N ASP A 234 10.06 58.81 -35.57
CA ASP A 234 9.38 57.51 -35.68
C ASP A 234 8.68 57.10 -34.36
N PRO A 235 7.52 56.43 -34.38
CA PRO A 235 6.67 56.14 -35.54
C PRO A 235 5.83 57.35 -35.98
N PRO A 236 5.19 57.32 -37.17
CA PRO A 236 4.33 58.40 -37.63
C PRO A 236 3.04 58.58 -36.80
N LEU A 237 2.62 57.58 -36.01
CA LEU A 237 1.56 57.73 -35.00
C LEU A 237 1.68 56.75 -33.82
N ARG A 238 1.02 57.07 -32.71
CA ARG A 238 0.93 56.25 -31.48
C ARG A 238 -0.47 56.34 -30.87
N THR A 239 -1.18 55.22 -30.79
CA THR A 239 -2.41 55.08 -29.99
C THR A 239 -2.07 54.52 -28.60
N VAL A 240 -2.68 55.06 -27.55
CA VAL A 240 -2.48 54.71 -26.13
C VAL A 240 -3.81 54.77 -25.37
N PHE A 241 -3.90 54.18 -24.17
CA PHE A 241 -5.12 54.30 -23.35
C PHE A 241 -5.34 55.74 -22.86
N HIS A 242 -6.60 56.14 -22.67
CA HIS A 242 -6.93 57.52 -22.27
C HIS A 242 -6.23 57.92 -20.95
N GLY A 243 -5.45 59.00 -21.00
CA GLY A 243 -4.63 59.50 -19.89
C GLY A 243 -3.16 59.06 -19.92
N GLN A 244 -2.73 58.28 -20.92
CA GLN A 244 -1.33 57.85 -21.10
C GLN A 244 -0.55 58.79 -22.05
N THR A 245 0.78 58.80 -21.93
CA THR A 245 1.69 59.57 -22.80
C THR A 245 2.11 58.76 -24.02
N ALA A 246 2.29 59.42 -25.17
CA ALA A 246 2.97 58.84 -26.34
C ALA A 246 4.44 59.30 -26.42
N SER A 247 5.30 58.51 -27.06
CA SER A 247 6.71 58.84 -27.30
C SER A 247 7.12 58.51 -28.73
N PHE A 248 8.00 59.35 -29.26
CA PHE A 248 8.54 59.30 -30.62
C PHE A 248 10.06 59.44 -30.58
N ASN A 249 10.78 58.55 -31.28
CA ASN A 249 12.23 58.62 -31.40
C ASN A 249 12.62 59.65 -32.48
N VAL A 250 13.66 60.42 -32.22
CA VAL A 250 14.11 61.57 -33.02
C VAL A 250 15.61 61.47 -33.26
N THR A 251 16.00 61.23 -34.51
CA THR A 251 17.38 60.87 -34.86
C THR A 251 18.01 61.91 -35.78
N PRO A 252 19.01 62.70 -35.32
CA PRO A 252 19.88 63.47 -36.21
C PRO A 252 20.76 62.54 -37.05
N ASN A 253 21.13 62.98 -38.25
CA ASN A 253 22.24 62.36 -38.99
C ASN A 253 23.57 62.46 -38.20
N PRO A 254 24.55 61.56 -38.40
CA PRO A 254 25.82 61.60 -37.69
C PRO A 254 26.48 62.97 -37.73
N CYS A 255 27.01 63.39 -36.59
CA CYS A 255 27.52 64.73 -36.29
C CYS A 255 26.44 65.81 -36.06
N PHE A 256 25.19 65.66 -36.51
CA PHE A 256 24.12 66.67 -36.41
C PHE A 256 23.34 66.62 -35.06
N THR A 257 22.55 67.65 -34.72
CA THR A 257 21.88 67.87 -33.40
C THR A 257 20.48 68.50 -33.54
N ALA A 258 19.45 68.05 -32.79
CA ALA A 258 18.01 68.22 -33.10
C ALA A 258 17.21 69.31 -32.32
N VAL A 259 16.07 69.77 -32.88
CA VAL A 259 15.04 70.65 -32.25
C VAL A 259 13.61 70.28 -32.70
N ALA A 260 12.59 70.31 -31.81
CA ALA A 260 11.20 69.87 -32.06
C ALA A 260 10.07 70.82 -31.56
N ALA A 261 8.85 70.67 -32.10
CA ALA A 261 7.62 71.41 -31.76
C ALA A 261 6.33 70.57 -32.00
N GLY A 262 5.13 71.03 -31.62
CA GLY A 262 3.87 70.28 -31.86
C GLY A 262 2.63 70.83 -31.14
N THR A 263 1.49 70.17 -31.31
CA THR A 263 0.24 70.43 -30.54
C THR A 263 0.05 69.48 -29.36
N CYS A 264 0.68 68.30 -29.34
CA CYS A 264 0.62 67.36 -28.22
C CYS A 264 1.22 67.88 -26.90
N GLY A 265 1.96 69.00 -26.95
CA GLY A 265 2.93 69.36 -25.93
C GLY A 265 3.99 68.27 -25.75
N GLY A 266 4.92 68.49 -24.82
CA GLY A 266 6.00 67.54 -24.54
C GLY A 266 7.39 68.16 -24.59
N SER A 267 8.41 67.32 -24.57
CA SER A 267 9.82 67.73 -24.63
C SER A 267 10.66 66.72 -25.43
N LEU A 268 11.63 67.25 -26.19
CA LEU A 268 12.69 66.46 -26.80
C LEU A 268 13.86 66.36 -25.82
N ASN A 269 14.20 65.14 -25.39
CA ASN A 269 15.39 64.87 -24.58
C ASN A 269 16.10 63.62 -25.08
N ALA A 270 17.43 63.66 -25.18
CA ALA A 270 18.29 62.54 -25.61
C ALA A 270 17.84 61.81 -26.92
N GLY A 271 17.19 62.52 -27.84
CA GLY A 271 16.67 61.93 -29.08
C GLY A 271 15.31 61.22 -28.95
N VAL A 272 14.52 61.53 -27.92
CA VAL A 272 13.12 61.10 -27.78
C VAL A 272 12.23 62.30 -27.47
N TYR A 273 11.16 62.48 -28.26
CA TYR A 273 10.08 63.41 -27.95
C TYR A 273 8.94 62.68 -27.24
N THR A 274 8.67 63.02 -25.99
CA THR A 274 7.54 62.45 -25.22
C THR A 274 6.45 63.50 -25.04
N THR A 275 5.21 63.15 -25.39
CA THR A 275 4.03 64.02 -25.27
C THR A 275 3.61 64.21 -23.81
N GLN A 276 2.67 65.12 -23.57
CA GLN A 276 1.89 65.07 -22.33
C GLN A 276 0.88 63.90 -22.36
N ALA A 277 0.20 63.67 -21.23
CA ALA A 277 -0.84 62.66 -21.11
C ALA A 277 -2.00 62.96 -22.06
N LEU A 278 -2.33 62.03 -22.94
CA LEU A 278 -3.29 62.22 -24.02
C LEU A 278 -4.71 61.95 -23.52
N THR A 279 -5.58 62.95 -23.67
CA THR A 279 -7.03 62.83 -23.43
C THR A 279 -7.85 62.96 -24.72
N ALA A 280 -7.20 63.35 -25.82
CA ALA A 280 -7.70 63.43 -27.18
C ALA A 280 -6.49 63.44 -28.16
N ASP A 281 -6.76 63.42 -29.47
CA ASP A 281 -5.74 63.23 -30.51
C ASP A 281 -4.92 64.51 -30.83
N CYS A 282 -3.64 64.38 -31.23
CA CYS A 282 -2.69 65.52 -31.36
C CYS A 282 -1.48 65.30 -32.32
N THR A 283 -0.59 66.30 -32.53
CA THR A 283 0.55 66.26 -33.50
C THR A 283 1.96 66.77 -33.05
N VAL A 284 3.07 66.38 -33.75
CA VAL A 284 4.53 66.67 -33.45
C VAL A 284 5.44 66.87 -34.72
N ASN A 285 6.51 67.71 -34.68
CA ASN A 285 7.43 68.14 -35.81
C ASN A 285 8.95 68.44 -35.42
N VAL A 286 9.99 68.32 -36.31
CA VAL A 286 11.49 68.35 -35.96
C VAL A 286 12.55 68.84 -37.05
N SER A 287 13.80 69.32 -36.70
CA SER A 287 15.01 69.67 -37.57
C SER A 287 16.47 69.67 -36.92
N PHE A 288 17.65 69.83 -37.63
CA PHE A 288 19.05 69.41 -37.15
C PHE A 288 20.43 70.13 -37.61
N THR A 289 21.61 70.15 -36.86
CA THR A 289 23.02 70.71 -37.22
C THR A 289 24.39 70.14 -36.56
N GLN A 290 25.65 70.28 -37.15
CA GLN A 290 26.89 69.34 -37.22
C GLN A 290 28.29 69.50 -36.39
N GLN A 291 29.18 68.44 -36.17
CA GLN A 291 30.63 68.38 -35.60
C GLN A 291 31.69 67.20 -36.03
N PRO A 292 33.01 67.04 -35.55
CA PRO A 292 34.12 66.08 -36.02
C PRO A 292 35.02 65.21 -34.99
N THR A 293 36.09 64.39 -35.35
CA THR A 293 36.75 63.25 -34.55
C THR A 293 38.35 62.94 -34.50
N TYR A 294 38.89 61.91 -33.74
CA TYR A 294 40.32 61.38 -33.43
C TYR A 294 40.41 59.82 -33.03
N THR A 295 41.32 59.11 -32.25
CA THR A 295 41.42 57.55 -32.14
C THR A 295 42.03 56.73 -30.89
N VAL A 296 41.68 55.42 -30.58
CA VAL A 296 42.11 54.45 -29.44
C VAL A 296 41.94 52.87 -29.70
N THR A 297 42.55 51.89 -28.95
CA THR A 297 42.44 50.36 -29.13
C THR A 297 42.19 49.46 -27.84
N PRO A 298 41.45 48.31 -27.87
CA PRO A 298 41.15 47.44 -26.68
C PRO A 298 41.48 45.91 -26.75
N SER A 299 41.51 45.17 -25.61
CA SER A 299 41.61 43.68 -25.50
C SER A 299 40.97 43.05 -24.23
N ALA A 300 40.68 41.73 -24.20
CA ALA A 300 40.10 41.02 -23.04
C ALA A 300 40.32 39.48 -23.00
N THR A 301 40.28 38.85 -21.81
CA THR A 301 40.30 37.37 -21.60
C THR A 301 38.90 36.72 -21.64
N PRO A 302 38.78 35.38 -21.70
CA PRO A 302 37.52 34.67 -21.46
C PRO A 302 36.92 34.96 -20.06
N GLY A 303 35.60 34.73 -19.92
CA GLY A 303 34.81 35.06 -18.71
C GLY A 303 34.06 36.40 -18.79
N GLY A 304 34.13 37.09 -19.93
CA GLY A 304 33.51 38.40 -20.17
C GLY A 304 33.90 38.96 -21.54
N SER A 305 33.64 40.24 -21.75
CA SER A 305 34.00 40.96 -22.98
C SER A 305 34.33 42.44 -22.73
N ILE A 306 34.99 43.07 -23.71
CA ILE A 306 35.15 44.52 -23.83
C ILE A 306 34.47 45.01 -25.12
N GLN A 307 33.77 46.14 -25.05
CA GLN A 307 33.03 46.76 -26.15
C GLN A 307 33.30 48.28 -26.15
N PRO A 308 33.58 48.94 -27.29
CA PRO A 308 33.90 48.34 -28.60
C PRO A 308 35.10 47.39 -28.52
N ALA A 309 35.10 46.34 -29.33
CA ALA A 309 36.17 45.33 -29.40
C ALA A 309 37.20 45.62 -30.50
N LEU A 310 37.04 46.74 -31.21
CA LEU A 310 37.89 47.18 -32.32
C LEU A 310 38.46 48.58 -32.02
N PRO A 311 39.57 48.98 -32.68
CA PRO A 311 40.06 50.35 -32.58
C PRO A 311 38.97 51.39 -32.93
N THR A 312 38.84 52.41 -32.08
CA THR A 312 37.69 53.31 -32.02
C THR A 312 38.12 54.76 -32.21
N THR A 313 37.30 55.54 -32.91
CA THR A 313 37.58 56.92 -33.32
C THR A 313 36.80 57.92 -32.44
N VAL A 314 37.49 58.86 -31.78
CA VAL A 314 37.07 59.63 -30.57
C VAL A 314 37.42 61.11 -30.73
N ILE A 315 36.58 62.10 -30.40
CA ILE A 315 36.92 63.53 -30.61
C ILE A 315 38.18 63.96 -29.85
N ALA A 316 39.06 64.77 -30.48
CA ALA A 316 40.33 65.19 -29.89
C ALA A 316 40.12 65.94 -28.57
N GLY A 317 40.84 65.52 -27.52
CA GLY A 317 40.69 66.06 -26.16
C GLY A 317 39.51 65.51 -25.35
N GLN A 318 38.60 64.73 -25.95
CA GLN A 318 37.63 63.93 -25.18
C GLN A 318 38.29 62.65 -24.65
N SER A 319 37.72 62.07 -23.60
CA SER A 319 37.94 60.65 -23.26
C SER A 319 37.08 59.75 -24.12
N THR A 320 37.32 58.44 -24.06
CA THR A 320 36.38 57.42 -24.55
C THR A 320 36.06 56.43 -23.45
N THR A 321 34.96 55.70 -23.63
CA THR A 321 34.50 54.66 -22.70
C THR A 321 34.55 53.29 -23.37
N PHE A 322 34.99 52.29 -22.63
CA PHE A 322 34.84 50.89 -22.98
C PHE A 322 33.91 50.21 -21.97
N THR A 323 32.86 49.57 -22.44
CA THR A 323 31.99 48.72 -21.63
C THR A 323 32.69 47.38 -21.40
N VAL A 324 33.01 47.10 -20.15
CA VAL A 324 33.59 45.87 -19.64
C VAL A 324 32.47 45.03 -19.04
N SER A 325 32.07 44.00 -19.76
CA SER A 325 30.94 43.12 -19.40
C SER A 325 31.47 41.76 -18.93
N PRO A 326 31.72 41.55 -17.63
CA PRO A 326 31.87 40.20 -17.10
C PRO A 326 30.62 39.37 -17.42
N GLN A 327 30.80 38.08 -17.71
CA GLN A 327 29.66 37.15 -17.75
C GLN A 327 29.05 37.03 -16.36
N ALA A 328 27.76 36.67 -16.27
CA ALA A 328 27.06 36.55 -15.00
C ALA A 328 27.83 35.62 -14.03
N GLY A 329 28.13 36.13 -12.83
CA GLY A 329 28.95 35.44 -11.83
C GLY A 329 30.44 35.73 -11.89
N TYR A 330 30.96 36.37 -12.93
CA TYR A 330 32.37 36.78 -13.01
C TYR A 330 32.56 38.18 -12.41
N SER A 331 33.74 38.42 -11.85
CA SER A 331 34.27 39.75 -11.50
C SER A 331 35.31 40.17 -12.54
N ALA A 332 35.48 41.47 -12.77
CA ALA A 332 36.35 42.02 -13.81
C ALA A 332 37.46 42.91 -13.23
N ASN A 333 38.64 42.92 -13.88
CA ASN A 333 39.73 43.83 -13.58
C ASN A 333 40.42 44.32 -14.87
N VAL A 334 40.84 45.59 -14.90
CA VAL A 334 41.24 46.31 -16.14
C VAL A 334 42.60 46.99 -15.96
N GLY A 335 43.46 46.86 -16.98
CA GLY A 335 44.71 47.58 -17.13
C GLY A 335 44.88 48.16 -18.54
N GLY A 336 46.12 48.31 -18.99
CA GLY A 336 46.48 48.85 -20.30
C GLY A 336 47.28 50.15 -20.22
N THR A 337 47.36 50.89 -21.32
CA THR A 337 48.26 52.06 -21.48
C THR A 337 47.56 53.41 -21.55
N CYS A 338 46.25 53.47 -21.85
CA CYS A 338 45.50 54.74 -21.85
C CYS A 338 45.41 55.40 -20.46
N GLY A 339 45.45 54.59 -19.40
CA GLY A 339 45.00 55.00 -18.08
C GLY A 339 43.50 55.32 -18.05
N GLY A 340 42.92 55.33 -16.85
CA GLY A 340 41.47 55.46 -16.67
C GLY A 340 40.99 54.77 -15.41
N THR A 341 39.68 54.72 -15.23
CA THR A 341 39.03 54.07 -14.09
C THR A 341 37.85 53.20 -14.54
N LEU A 342 37.71 52.02 -13.95
CA LEU A 342 36.51 51.20 -14.06
C LEU A 342 35.51 51.64 -12.99
N SER A 343 34.30 52.02 -13.42
CA SER A 343 33.18 52.27 -12.53
C SER A 343 31.98 51.45 -12.98
N GLY A 344 31.53 50.52 -12.13
CA GLY A 344 30.60 49.46 -12.53
C GLY A 344 31.17 48.65 -13.69
N THR A 345 30.46 48.61 -14.81
CA THR A 345 30.88 47.97 -16.07
C THR A 345 31.50 48.96 -17.08
N THR A 346 31.71 50.24 -16.74
CA THR A 346 32.25 51.22 -17.69
C THR A 346 33.67 51.63 -17.31
N TYR A 347 34.65 51.28 -18.16
CA TYR A 347 36.00 51.82 -18.08
C TYR A 347 36.07 53.12 -18.86
N THR A 348 36.32 54.23 -18.18
CA THR A 348 36.52 55.54 -18.83
C THR A 348 38.02 55.82 -18.93
N THR A 349 38.52 56.07 -20.14
CA THR A 349 39.93 56.42 -20.34
C THR A 349 40.23 57.81 -19.79
N SER A 350 41.51 58.11 -19.60
CA SER A 350 42.00 59.50 -19.59
C SER A 350 41.62 60.23 -20.89
N ALA A 351 41.72 61.56 -20.92
CA ALA A 351 41.51 62.36 -22.13
C ALA A 351 42.51 61.96 -23.24
N ILE A 352 42.01 61.75 -24.46
CA ILE A 352 42.79 61.20 -25.57
C ILE A 352 43.60 62.30 -26.27
N GLY A 353 44.88 62.40 -25.87
CA GLY A 353 45.90 63.20 -26.57
C GLY A 353 46.60 62.45 -27.71
N GLY A 354 46.37 61.15 -27.87
CA GLY A 354 46.97 60.28 -28.88
C GLY A 354 46.58 58.80 -28.67
N ASN A 355 46.99 57.93 -29.60
CA ASN A 355 46.57 56.52 -29.64
C ASN A 355 47.13 55.71 -28.44
N CYS A 356 46.29 54.86 -27.81
CA CYS A 356 46.63 54.06 -26.62
C CYS A 356 45.83 52.74 -26.52
N SER A 357 46.09 51.89 -25.50
CA SER A 357 45.45 50.58 -25.25
C SER A 357 44.68 50.43 -23.93
N VAL A 358 43.70 49.51 -23.88
CA VAL A 358 42.95 49.06 -22.68
C VAL A 358 42.82 47.54 -22.67
N ASP A 359 43.08 46.87 -21.54
CA ASP A 359 43.23 45.40 -21.45
C ASP A 359 42.48 44.80 -20.23
N VAL A 360 41.73 43.68 -20.39
CA VAL A 360 40.75 43.20 -19.37
C VAL A 360 40.91 41.73 -18.98
N THR A 361 40.64 41.41 -17.70
CA THR A 361 40.66 40.05 -17.11
C THR A 361 39.38 39.73 -16.31
N PHE A 362 38.99 38.46 -16.19
CA PHE A 362 37.78 38.01 -15.48
C PHE A 362 37.98 36.77 -14.59
N SER A 363 37.22 36.64 -13.49
CA SER A 363 37.26 35.48 -12.56
C SER A 363 35.90 35.14 -11.94
N LEU A 364 35.57 33.85 -11.80
CA LEU A 364 34.27 33.36 -11.32
C LEU A 364 34.12 33.46 -9.78
N GLN A 365 32.97 33.93 -9.31
CA GLN A 365 32.63 34.10 -7.89
C GLN A 365 31.94 32.86 -7.28
N SER A 366 31.98 32.75 -5.96
CA SER A 366 31.28 31.73 -5.17
C SER A 366 30.61 32.34 -3.93
N PHE A 367 29.54 31.69 -3.47
CA PHE A 367 28.61 32.21 -2.46
C PHE A 367 28.26 31.15 -1.41
N ASN A 368 27.90 31.60 -0.21
CA ASN A 368 27.60 30.75 0.94
C ASN A 368 26.13 30.35 0.97
N VAL A 369 25.86 29.05 0.96
CA VAL A 369 24.54 28.48 1.26
C VAL A 369 24.50 28.07 2.72
N THR A 370 23.62 28.69 3.52
CA THR A 370 23.49 28.43 4.96
C THR A 370 22.25 27.58 5.28
N PRO A 371 22.40 26.29 5.58
CA PRO A 371 21.29 25.41 5.96
C PRO A 371 20.90 25.58 7.43
N SER A 372 19.63 25.35 7.73
CA SER A 372 19.08 25.30 9.09
C SER A 372 17.86 24.37 9.17
N ALA A 373 17.59 23.82 10.36
CA ALA A 373 16.47 22.94 10.62
C ALA A 373 15.76 23.36 11.92
N GLY A 374 14.43 23.39 11.88
CA GLY A 374 13.58 23.54 13.07
C GLY A 374 13.51 22.27 13.93
N ALA A 375 12.77 22.34 15.04
CA ALA A 375 12.50 21.18 15.88
C ALA A 375 11.73 20.08 15.11
N HIS A 376 11.83 18.84 15.58
CA HIS A 376 11.18 17.65 14.99
C HIS A 376 11.64 17.27 13.57
N GLY A 377 12.89 17.58 13.22
CA GLY A 377 13.58 17.02 12.05
C GLY A 377 15.04 17.45 11.95
N ALA A 378 15.67 17.19 10.80
CA ALA A 378 17.07 17.53 10.52
C ALA A 378 17.29 17.91 9.04
N ILE A 379 18.41 18.60 8.76
CA ILE A 379 18.93 18.90 7.42
C ILE A 379 20.39 18.45 7.32
N SER A 380 20.80 17.93 6.17
CA SER A 380 22.17 17.47 5.89
C SER A 380 22.58 17.77 4.44
N PRO A 381 23.78 18.36 4.18
CA PRO A 381 24.75 18.82 5.16
C PRO A 381 24.21 19.99 6.00
N SER A 382 24.61 20.04 7.28
CA SER A 382 24.22 21.09 8.24
C SER A 382 25.27 22.21 8.37
N ALA A 383 26.39 22.10 7.66
CA ALA A 383 27.41 23.14 7.55
C ALA A 383 27.15 24.03 6.33
N VAL A 384 27.63 25.28 6.37
CA VAL A 384 27.59 26.21 5.24
C VAL A 384 28.32 25.62 4.02
N GLN A 385 27.71 25.72 2.84
CA GLN A 385 28.28 25.22 1.58
C GLN A 385 28.70 26.38 0.68
N ALA A 386 30.01 26.53 0.43
CA ALA A 386 30.52 27.51 -0.53
C ALA A 386 30.35 26.98 -1.97
N THR A 387 29.50 27.62 -2.76
CA THR A 387 29.01 27.12 -4.06
C THR A 387 29.28 28.16 -5.18
N PRO A 388 29.81 27.78 -6.35
CA PRO A 388 30.04 28.72 -7.46
C PRO A 388 28.74 29.36 -7.98
N TYR A 389 28.84 30.58 -8.52
CA TYR A 389 27.70 31.25 -9.15
C TYR A 389 27.02 30.38 -10.21
N GLY A 390 25.69 30.39 -10.23
CA GLY A 390 24.86 29.64 -11.19
C GLY A 390 24.79 28.12 -10.93
N SER A 391 25.55 27.60 -9.96
CA SER A 391 25.44 26.21 -9.53
C SER A 391 24.32 26.02 -8.49
N THR A 392 23.88 24.78 -8.28
CA THR A 392 22.85 24.41 -7.29
C THR A 392 23.45 23.58 -6.15
N ALA A 393 23.02 23.81 -4.93
CA ALA A 393 23.32 22.95 -3.78
C ALA A 393 22.16 21.98 -3.48
N ALA A 394 22.44 20.85 -2.84
CA ALA A 394 21.43 19.84 -2.49
C ALA A 394 21.53 19.44 -1.00
N PHE A 395 20.38 19.27 -0.37
CA PHE A 395 20.23 18.99 1.07
C PHE A 395 19.19 17.90 1.31
N THR A 396 19.57 16.85 2.04
CA THR A 396 18.63 15.86 2.55
C THR A 396 17.94 16.40 3.80
N VAL A 397 16.61 16.41 3.80
CA VAL A 397 15.75 16.88 4.89
C VAL A 397 14.94 15.69 5.43
N THR A 398 15.05 15.46 6.74
CA THR A 398 14.49 14.28 7.41
C THR A 398 13.53 14.72 8.53
N PRO A 399 12.21 14.56 8.37
CA PRO A 399 11.25 14.75 9.45
C PRO A 399 11.42 13.67 10.54
N ALA A 400 11.03 13.99 11.77
CA ALA A 400 10.72 12.99 12.79
C ALA A 400 9.38 12.28 12.47
N PRO A 401 9.13 11.05 12.98
CA PRO A 401 7.86 10.36 12.80
C PRO A 401 6.66 11.21 13.25
N GLY A 402 5.62 11.28 12.42
CA GLY A 402 4.45 12.11 12.65
C GLY A 402 4.57 13.58 12.18
N TYR A 403 5.66 13.96 11.51
CA TYR A 403 5.86 15.31 10.96
C TYR A 403 6.10 15.27 9.44
N SER A 404 5.71 16.33 8.76
CA SER A 404 6.04 16.61 7.36
C SER A 404 7.05 17.75 7.26
N ALA A 405 7.97 17.67 6.29
CA ALA A 405 8.94 18.74 6.03
C ALA A 405 8.42 19.74 5.00
N SER A 406 8.65 21.02 5.25
CA SER A 406 8.57 22.09 4.25
C SER A 406 9.85 22.91 4.31
N VAL A 407 10.41 23.25 3.15
CA VAL A 407 11.71 23.93 3.03
C VAL A 407 11.52 25.28 2.36
N GLY A 408 11.89 26.34 3.08
CA GLY A 408 11.97 27.70 2.56
C GLY A 408 13.39 28.25 2.66
N GLY A 409 13.50 29.58 2.74
CA GLY A 409 14.78 30.30 2.76
C GLY A 409 15.01 31.09 1.47
N THR A 410 16.12 31.82 1.40
CA THR A 410 16.37 32.78 0.31
C THR A 410 16.98 32.18 -0.95
N CYS A 411 17.46 30.93 -0.93
CA CYS A 411 18.06 30.32 -2.13
C CYS A 411 17.04 29.94 -3.23
N GLY A 412 15.75 29.87 -2.90
CA GLY A 412 14.76 29.17 -3.74
C GLY A 412 15.11 27.70 -3.95
N GLY A 413 14.29 26.96 -4.70
CA GLY A 413 14.50 25.54 -4.97
C GLY A 413 13.22 24.70 -4.91
N SER A 414 13.39 23.38 -4.91
CA SER A 414 12.29 22.41 -4.81
C SER A 414 12.66 21.22 -3.93
N LEU A 415 11.68 20.71 -3.17
CA LEU A 415 11.78 19.48 -2.39
C LEU A 415 11.21 18.32 -3.22
N SER A 416 12.03 17.30 -3.47
CA SER A 416 11.61 16.06 -4.13
C SER A 416 11.92 14.86 -3.24
N GLY A 417 10.88 14.20 -2.73
CA GLY A 417 11.02 13.21 -1.66
C GLY A 417 11.63 13.84 -0.42
N SER A 418 12.81 13.37 -0.01
CA SER A 418 13.60 13.93 1.10
C SER A 418 14.75 14.84 0.66
N VAL A 419 14.93 15.11 -0.65
CA VAL A 419 16.04 15.94 -1.15
C VAL A 419 15.53 17.29 -1.63
N TYR A 420 16.02 18.37 -1.01
CA TYR A 420 15.83 19.74 -1.46
C TYR A 420 17.02 20.17 -2.32
N THR A 421 16.75 20.60 -3.55
CA THR A 421 17.76 21.20 -4.44
C THR A 421 17.47 22.69 -4.57
N THR A 422 18.49 23.53 -4.36
CA THR A 422 18.34 25.00 -4.46
C THR A 422 18.07 25.45 -5.88
N GLY A 423 17.60 26.69 -6.05
CA GLY A 423 17.77 27.39 -7.32
C GLY A 423 19.26 27.62 -7.66
N PRO A 424 19.58 28.06 -8.89
CA PRO A 424 20.92 28.52 -9.23
C PRO A 424 21.36 29.67 -8.33
N ILE A 425 22.49 29.51 -7.65
CA ILE A 425 22.92 30.42 -6.58
C ILE A 425 23.58 31.67 -7.18
N ALA A 426 23.00 32.84 -6.89
CA ALA A 426 23.45 34.13 -7.42
C ALA A 426 23.99 35.10 -6.35
N ALA A 427 23.80 34.78 -5.06
CA ALA A 427 24.24 35.52 -3.89
C ALA A 427 24.28 34.59 -2.66
N ASP A 428 24.85 35.04 -1.54
CA ASP A 428 24.77 34.32 -0.25
C ASP A 428 23.29 34.12 0.15
N CYS A 429 22.91 32.89 0.51
CA CYS A 429 21.50 32.53 0.67
C CYS A 429 21.27 31.45 1.74
N THR A 430 20.02 31.28 2.17
CA THR A 430 19.62 30.34 3.22
C THR A 430 18.72 29.21 2.71
N VAL A 431 18.83 28.05 3.37
CA VAL A 431 17.89 26.93 3.26
C VAL A 431 17.35 26.64 4.66
N ASN A 432 16.03 26.70 4.82
CA ASN A 432 15.36 26.66 6.11
C ASN A 432 14.33 25.53 6.12
N ALA A 433 14.73 24.37 6.66
CA ALA A 433 13.84 23.23 6.84
C ALA A 433 12.95 23.43 8.08
N SER A 434 11.65 23.35 7.88
CA SER A 434 10.60 23.45 8.90
C SER A 434 9.80 22.15 8.94
N PHE A 435 9.29 21.79 10.12
CA PHE A 435 8.58 20.54 10.33
C PHE A 435 7.25 20.80 11.01
N VAL A 436 6.15 20.42 10.36
CA VAL A 436 4.78 20.57 10.88
C VAL A 436 4.17 19.21 11.11
N ALA A 437 3.49 19.06 12.25
CA ALA A 437 2.84 17.81 12.62
C ALA A 437 1.80 17.41 11.57
N LEU A 438 1.79 16.13 11.21
CA LEU A 438 0.81 15.56 10.31
C LEU A 438 -0.58 15.58 10.96
N PRO A 439 -1.66 15.76 10.18
CA PRO A 439 -3.02 15.55 10.67
C PRO A 439 -3.16 14.18 11.35
N VAL A 440 -3.84 14.16 12.49
CA VAL A 440 -4.28 12.90 13.14
C VAL A 440 -5.72 12.62 12.78
N PHE A 441 -5.99 11.40 12.36
CA PHE A 441 -7.32 10.92 11.98
C PHE A 441 -7.81 9.90 13.00
N SER A 442 -9.11 9.93 13.32
CA SER A 442 -9.73 8.91 14.17
C SER A 442 -10.00 7.64 13.35
N VAL A 443 -9.41 6.53 13.79
CA VAL A 443 -9.83 5.19 13.39
C VAL A 443 -10.79 4.66 14.45
N THR A 444 -12.06 4.50 14.08
CA THR A 444 -13.09 4.02 15.02
C THR A 444 -13.36 2.52 14.80
N PRO A 445 -12.91 1.63 15.69
CA PRO A 445 -13.37 0.25 15.70
C PRO A 445 -14.83 0.17 16.15
N ILE A 446 -15.61 -0.66 15.46
CA ILE A 446 -17.01 -0.96 15.79
C ILE A 446 -17.09 -2.49 15.88
N SER A 447 -17.48 -3.02 17.04
CA SER A 447 -17.76 -4.46 17.21
C SER A 447 -19.26 -4.70 17.13
N ARG A 448 -19.71 -5.66 16.31
CA ARG A 448 -21.13 -6.01 16.16
C ARG A 448 -21.40 -7.49 16.41
N GLY A 449 -22.12 -7.77 17.50
CA GLY A 449 -22.57 -9.12 17.84
C GLY A 449 -21.49 -9.92 18.56
N HIS A 450 -21.28 -11.15 18.10
CA HIS A 450 -20.61 -12.22 18.83
C HIS A 450 -19.08 -12.19 18.70
N GLY A 451 -18.46 -11.21 19.38
CA GLY A 451 -17.02 -11.10 19.50
C GLY A 451 -16.53 -9.73 19.97
N SER A 452 -15.21 -9.64 20.16
CA SER A 452 -14.53 -8.48 20.72
C SER A 452 -13.46 -7.89 19.81
N VAL A 453 -13.20 -6.59 20.01
CA VAL A 453 -12.13 -5.84 19.35
C VAL A 453 -11.33 -5.10 20.43
N SER A 454 -10.00 -5.07 20.29
CA SER A 454 -9.12 -4.47 21.30
C SER A 454 -9.28 -2.95 21.34
N GLY A 455 -9.84 -2.44 22.44
CA GLY A 455 -9.99 -1.02 22.67
C GLY A 455 -11.06 -0.39 21.75
N ASN A 456 -12.33 -0.55 22.11
CA ASN A 456 -13.50 0.04 21.43
C ASN A 456 -13.56 1.59 21.45
N ALA A 457 -12.45 2.27 21.74
CA ALA A 457 -12.31 3.73 21.69
C ALA A 457 -11.60 4.13 20.37
N PRO A 458 -11.96 5.27 19.75
CA PRO A 458 -11.29 5.72 18.54
C PRO A 458 -9.78 5.94 18.76
N GLN A 459 -8.95 5.28 17.94
CA GLN A 459 -7.50 5.48 17.94
C GLN A 459 -7.16 6.73 17.12
N SER A 460 -6.27 7.59 17.62
CA SER A 460 -5.73 8.73 16.87
C SER A 460 -4.50 8.30 16.09
N VAL A 461 -4.60 8.28 14.76
CA VAL A 461 -3.55 7.79 13.85
C VAL A 461 -3.00 8.95 13.02
N PRO A 462 -1.69 9.25 13.05
CA PRO A 462 -1.08 10.25 12.17
C PRO A 462 -1.22 9.86 10.69
N GLN A 463 -1.44 10.85 9.82
CA GLN A 463 -1.60 10.65 8.39
C GLN A 463 -0.51 9.73 7.80
N GLY A 464 -0.91 8.76 6.97
CA GLY A 464 -0.02 7.79 6.36
C GLY A 464 0.45 6.65 7.27
N SER A 465 0.04 6.63 8.55
CA SER A 465 0.28 5.50 9.46
C SER A 465 -0.91 4.53 9.46
N SER A 466 -0.72 3.28 9.90
CA SER A 466 -1.80 2.30 10.11
C SER A 466 -2.16 2.15 11.59
N ALA A 467 -3.41 1.77 11.87
CA ALA A 467 -3.81 1.21 13.15
C ALA A 467 -3.79 -0.32 13.13
N SER A 468 -3.69 -0.95 14.30
CA SER A 468 -3.86 -2.38 14.49
C SER A 468 -4.80 -2.68 15.66
N PHE A 469 -5.63 -3.71 15.49
CA PHE A 469 -6.63 -4.16 16.45
C PHE A 469 -6.56 -5.68 16.59
N THR A 470 -6.54 -6.19 17.82
CA THR A 470 -6.84 -7.61 18.06
C THR A 470 -8.34 -7.80 17.95
N VAL A 471 -8.77 -8.69 17.07
CA VAL A 471 -10.15 -9.10 16.85
C VAL A 471 -10.27 -10.57 17.25
N ILE A 472 -11.16 -10.85 18.20
CA ILE A 472 -11.40 -12.19 18.72
C ILE A 472 -12.89 -12.48 18.54
N PRO A 473 -13.29 -13.39 17.64
CA PRO A 473 -14.68 -13.83 17.55
C PRO A 473 -15.06 -14.59 18.81
N ASP A 474 -16.32 -14.54 19.20
CA ASP A 474 -16.83 -15.53 20.15
C ASP A 474 -16.79 -16.92 19.50
N GLU A 475 -16.59 -17.95 20.31
CA GLU A 475 -16.66 -19.31 19.83
C GLU A 475 -18.07 -19.60 19.30
N GLY A 476 -18.17 -20.17 18.10
CA GLY A 476 -19.41 -20.14 17.31
C GLY A 476 -19.23 -19.41 15.98
N TYR A 477 -18.37 -18.39 15.95
CA TYR A 477 -18.35 -17.38 14.89
C TYR A 477 -17.02 -17.27 14.12
N ALA A 478 -17.10 -16.65 12.94
CA ALA A 478 -16.00 -16.29 12.07
C ALA A 478 -15.97 -14.76 11.86
N VAL A 479 -14.78 -14.19 11.76
CA VAL A 479 -14.56 -12.74 11.65
C VAL A 479 -14.78 -12.25 10.21
N ALA A 480 -15.62 -11.24 10.04
CA ALA A 480 -15.73 -10.46 8.81
C ALA A 480 -15.46 -8.98 9.09
N VAL A 481 -14.27 -8.49 8.73
CA VAL A 481 -13.93 -7.07 8.89
C VAL A 481 -14.31 -6.27 7.65
N ARG A 482 -15.07 -5.20 7.86
CA ARG A 482 -15.48 -4.19 6.86
C ARG A 482 -15.16 -2.79 7.42
N GLY A 483 -15.74 -1.74 6.82
CA GLY A 483 -15.50 -0.35 7.19
C GLY A 483 -14.70 0.42 6.13
N THR A 484 -14.44 1.70 6.38
CA THR A 484 -13.83 2.61 5.39
C THR A 484 -12.32 2.69 5.43
N CYS A 485 -11.64 2.13 6.44
CA CYS A 485 -10.17 2.21 6.53
C CYS A 485 -9.42 1.32 5.53
N GLY A 486 -10.03 0.20 5.10
CA GLY A 486 -9.30 -0.89 4.44
C GLY A 486 -8.25 -1.55 5.34
N GLY A 487 -7.75 -2.73 4.96
CA GLY A 487 -6.78 -3.46 5.78
C GLY A 487 -6.73 -4.96 5.49
N GLN A 488 -6.05 -5.71 6.36
CA GLN A 488 -5.93 -7.17 6.31
C GLN A 488 -6.02 -7.76 7.72
N LEU A 489 -6.63 -8.95 7.85
CA LEU A 489 -6.66 -9.76 9.07
C LEU A 489 -5.60 -10.88 8.96
N GLN A 490 -4.74 -11.01 9.96
CA GLN A 490 -3.78 -12.11 10.08
C GLN A 490 -3.88 -12.72 11.48
N GLY A 491 -4.33 -13.98 11.56
CA GLY A 491 -4.74 -14.58 12.83
C GLY A 491 -5.84 -13.74 13.49
N THR A 492 -5.61 -13.32 14.73
CA THR A 492 -6.48 -12.38 15.46
C THR A 492 -6.11 -10.91 15.29
N THR A 493 -5.13 -10.52 14.46
CA THR A 493 -4.72 -9.11 14.32
C THR A 493 -5.19 -8.52 12.99
N TYR A 494 -6.07 -7.52 13.05
CA TYR A 494 -6.42 -6.69 11.90
C TYR A 494 -5.54 -5.44 11.86
N THR A 495 -4.93 -5.15 10.71
CA THR A 495 -4.12 -3.94 10.49
C THR A 495 -4.69 -3.15 9.32
N THR A 496 -4.90 -1.85 9.51
CA THR A 496 -5.48 -0.98 8.48
C THR A 496 -4.52 -0.68 7.34
N GLN A 497 -5.04 -0.20 6.21
CA GLN A 497 -4.21 0.56 5.27
C GLN A 497 -3.77 1.92 5.88
N PRO A 498 -2.77 2.59 5.29
CA PRO A 498 -2.35 3.93 5.69
C PRO A 498 -3.50 4.94 5.73
N VAL A 499 -3.75 5.51 6.90
CA VAL A 499 -4.94 6.35 7.16
C VAL A 499 -4.72 7.76 6.63
N ASN A 500 -5.60 8.20 5.73
CA ASN A 500 -5.54 9.52 5.08
C ASN A 500 -6.80 10.38 5.30
N ALA A 501 -7.78 9.86 6.04
CA ALA A 501 -9.00 10.54 6.48
C ALA A 501 -9.56 9.79 7.71
N PRO A 502 -10.48 10.38 8.50
CA PRO A 502 -11.19 9.64 9.55
C PRO A 502 -11.95 8.45 8.96
N CYS A 503 -11.83 7.27 9.58
CA CYS A 503 -12.35 6.03 9.01
C CYS A 503 -12.82 5.02 10.07
N THR A 504 -13.59 4.01 9.63
CA THR A 504 -14.13 2.96 10.50
C THR A 504 -13.53 1.59 10.19
N VAL A 505 -13.45 0.76 11.23
CA VAL A 505 -13.21 -0.69 11.14
C VAL A 505 -14.45 -1.36 11.75
N ASP A 506 -15.39 -1.76 10.89
CA ASP A 506 -16.65 -2.37 11.30
C ASP A 506 -16.51 -3.89 11.27
N VAL A 507 -16.38 -4.49 12.45
CA VAL A 507 -16.17 -5.92 12.63
C VAL A 507 -17.51 -6.58 12.90
N THR A 508 -17.94 -7.43 11.97
CA THR A 508 -19.08 -8.32 12.16
C THR A 508 -18.62 -9.75 12.36
N PHE A 509 -19.40 -10.49 13.14
CA PHE A 509 -19.17 -11.91 13.40
C PHE A 509 -20.32 -12.71 12.79
N ALA A 510 -20.00 -13.63 11.89
CA ALA A 510 -20.96 -14.51 11.23
C ALA A 510 -20.84 -15.94 11.77
N LYS A 511 -21.94 -16.70 11.86
CA LYS A 511 -21.92 -18.09 12.34
C LYS A 511 -20.94 -18.92 11.51
N LYS A 512 -20.22 -19.86 12.14
CA LYS A 512 -19.51 -20.91 11.38
C LYS A 512 -20.56 -21.78 10.66
N VAL A 513 -20.42 -21.90 9.35
CA VAL A 513 -21.17 -22.84 8.50
C VAL A 513 -20.35 -24.11 8.33
N ILE A 514 -20.88 -25.22 8.81
CA ILE A 514 -20.20 -26.50 8.96
C ILE A 514 -20.89 -27.56 8.09
N LEU A 515 -20.18 -28.12 7.12
CA LEU A 515 -20.66 -29.23 6.30
C LEU A 515 -20.08 -30.57 6.80
N PHE A 516 -20.94 -31.53 7.10
CA PHE A 516 -20.56 -32.94 7.21
C PHE A 516 -20.87 -33.65 5.89
N LEU A 517 -19.83 -34.15 5.22
CA LEU A 517 -19.91 -34.89 3.97
C LEU A 517 -19.52 -36.35 4.23
N GLY A 518 -20.41 -37.29 3.90
CA GLY A 518 -20.21 -38.70 4.27
C GLY A 518 -21.29 -39.64 3.79
N ASN A 519 -21.50 -40.74 4.50
CA ASN A 519 -22.42 -41.80 4.11
C ASN A 519 -23.25 -42.28 5.32
N SER A 520 -23.74 -43.52 5.30
CA SER A 520 -24.59 -44.12 6.35
C SER A 520 -23.97 -44.14 7.74
N TYR A 521 -22.65 -43.95 7.85
CA TYR A 521 -21.95 -43.79 9.11
C TYR A 521 -22.11 -42.35 9.65
N THR A 522 -22.11 -41.31 8.79
CA THR A 522 -22.38 -39.90 9.17
C THR A 522 -23.86 -39.64 9.45
N PHE A 523 -24.78 -40.13 8.61
CA PHE A 523 -26.22 -40.02 8.90
C PHE A 523 -26.71 -41.02 9.96
N GLY A 524 -25.82 -41.87 10.49
CA GLY A 524 -26.11 -42.87 11.51
C GLY A 524 -27.02 -44.03 11.08
N ARG A 525 -27.69 -43.91 9.93
CA ARG A 525 -28.64 -44.85 9.29
C ARG A 525 -29.90 -45.20 10.09
N ILE A 526 -29.91 -44.99 11.40
CA ILE A 526 -30.85 -45.67 12.31
C ILE A 526 -31.41 -44.68 13.32
N ASP A 527 -32.72 -44.75 13.55
CA ASP A 527 -33.40 -43.92 14.53
C ASP A 527 -33.10 -44.34 15.98
N PRO A 528 -33.13 -43.39 16.94
CA PRO A 528 -33.52 -41.99 16.77
C PRO A 528 -32.47 -41.09 16.09
N VAL A 529 -31.23 -41.54 15.89
CA VAL A 529 -30.12 -40.69 15.40
C VAL A 529 -30.36 -40.15 14.00
N MET A 530 -30.84 -40.98 13.06
CA MET A 530 -31.01 -40.58 11.65
C MET A 530 -31.92 -39.36 11.50
N SER A 531 -33.12 -39.38 12.11
CA SER A 531 -34.05 -38.24 12.11
C SER A 531 -33.75 -37.16 13.17
N TYR A 532 -32.74 -37.37 14.03
CA TYR A 532 -32.48 -36.49 15.18
C TYR A 532 -32.12 -35.06 14.78
N ASN A 533 -32.82 -34.09 15.40
CA ASN A 533 -32.54 -32.65 15.26
C ASN A 533 -32.57 -32.12 13.80
N THR A 534 -33.28 -32.83 12.90
CA THR A 534 -33.49 -32.48 11.48
C THR A 534 -34.07 -31.08 11.26
N ALA A 535 -34.80 -30.51 12.23
CA ALA A 535 -35.29 -29.14 12.16
C ALA A 535 -34.17 -28.06 12.24
N ASN A 536 -32.98 -28.42 12.73
CA ASN A 536 -31.85 -27.51 12.95
C ASN A 536 -30.58 -27.92 12.14
N VAL A 537 -30.70 -28.89 11.23
CA VAL A 537 -29.63 -29.32 10.31
C VAL A 537 -30.13 -29.27 8.88
N THR A 538 -29.39 -28.60 8.00
CA THR A 538 -29.75 -28.53 6.58
C THR A 538 -29.29 -29.79 5.84
N ASP A 539 -30.25 -30.65 5.48
CA ASP A 539 -30.03 -31.80 4.60
C ASP A 539 -29.95 -31.36 3.13
N LEU A 540 -28.74 -31.32 2.59
CA LEU A 540 -28.45 -30.91 1.21
C LEU A 540 -28.75 -32.02 0.18
N THR A 541 -29.14 -33.21 0.62
CA THR A 541 -29.48 -34.36 -0.23
C THR A 541 -30.97 -34.67 -0.27
N MET A 542 -31.76 -34.16 0.69
CA MET A 542 -33.24 -34.22 0.71
C MET A 542 -33.86 -33.84 -0.65
N ALA A 543 -33.42 -32.72 -1.24
CA ALA A 543 -33.94 -32.26 -2.53
C ALA A 543 -33.50 -33.13 -3.72
N MET A 544 -32.44 -33.93 -3.58
CA MET A 544 -32.03 -34.93 -4.58
C MET A 544 -32.89 -36.19 -4.45
N TRP A 545 -33.06 -36.70 -3.22
CA TRP A 545 -33.91 -37.84 -2.89
C TRP A 545 -35.37 -37.65 -3.31
N GLN A 546 -35.93 -36.45 -3.13
CA GLN A 546 -37.27 -36.08 -3.61
C GLN A 546 -37.44 -36.18 -5.14
N ARG A 547 -36.36 -36.16 -5.92
CA ARG A 547 -36.37 -36.32 -7.39
C ARG A 547 -36.01 -37.75 -7.82
N ASP A 548 -35.07 -38.37 -7.11
CA ASP A 548 -34.58 -39.72 -7.34
C ASP A 548 -34.19 -40.34 -5.99
N PRO A 549 -35.01 -41.24 -5.42
CA PRO A 549 -34.74 -41.81 -4.10
C PRO A 549 -33.62 -42.86 -4.09
N THR A 550 -33.08 -43.28 -5.24
CA THR A 550 -32.15 -44.44 -5.34
C THR A 550 -30.79 -44.26 -4.63
N GLY A 551 -30.49 -43.07 -4.10
CA GLY A 551 -29.35 -42.84 -3.19
C GLY A 551 -29.61 -43.25 -1.72
N SER A 552 -30.82 -43.71 -1.39
CA SER A 552 -31.26 -44.09 -0.05
C SER A 552 -32.14 -45.36 -0.10
N ASN A 553 -32.24 -46.11 1.00
CA ASN A 553 -33.19 -47.22 1.14
C ASN A 553 -34.59 -46.74 1.55
N ALA A 554 -35.61 -47.58 1.40
CA ALA A 554 -36.99 -47.25 1.81
C ALA A 554 -37.11 -46.97 3.32
N ASP A 555 -36.30 -47.64 4.13
CA ASP A 555 -36.24 -47.49 5.59
C ASP A 555 -35.27 -46.37 6.05
N GLU A 556 -34.74 -45.56 5.12
CA GLU A 556 -33.82 -44.45 5.37
C GLU A 556 -34.42 -43.09 4.91
N PRO A 557 -35.63 -42.71 5.38
CA PRO A 557 -36.33 -41.52 4.88
C PRO A 557 -35.58 -40.22 5.21
N HIS A 558 -35.61 -39.28 4.27
CA HIS A 558 -35.16 -37.90 4.48
C HIS A 558 -36.26 -37.04 5.15
N PRO A 559 -35.92 -35.94 5.87
CA PRO A 559 -34.58 -35.40 6.05
C PRO A 559 -33.73 -36.19 7.05
N TRP A 560 -32.41 -36.15 6.87
CA TRP A 560 -31.43 -36.68 7.82
C TRP A 560 -30.81 -35.58 8.67
N GLY A 561 -30.70 -35.82 9.97
CA GLY A 561 -29.90 -35.01 10.89
C GLY A 561 -28.64 -35.75 11.33
N GLY A 562 -28.77 -37.02 11.72
CA GLY A 562 -27.65 -37.92 11.97
C GLY A 562 -26.71 -37.48 13.10
N ILE A 563 -25.44 -37.89 13.01
CA ILE A 563 -24.37 -37.42 13.89
C ILE A 563 -24.22 -35.87 13.83
N PRO A 564 -24.37 -35.19 12.67
CA PRO A 564 -24.43 -33.73 12.61
C PRO A 564 -25.55 -33.12 13.45
N GLY A 565 -26.72 -33.76 13.53
CA GLY A 565 -27.85 -33.35 14.37
C GLY A 565 -27.56 -33.44 15.87
N VAL A 566 -26.86 -34.51 16.28
CA VAL A 566 -26.36 -34.68 17.65
C VAL A 566 -25.30 -33.61 17.95
N PHE A 567 -24.32 -33.43 17.06
CA PHE A 567 -23.30 -32.38 17.18
C PHE A 567 -23.90 -30.97 17.27
N LYS A 568 -24.93 -30.65 16.47
CA LYS A 568 -25.64 -29.37 16.49
C LYS A 568 -26.33 -29.13 17.83
N LYS A 569 -27.05 -30.12 18.38
CA LYS A 569 -27.69 -30.00 19.70
C LYS A 569 -26.65 -29.76 20.79
N LEU A 570 -25.56 -30.54 20.75
CA LEU A 570 -24.45 -30.41 21.69
C LEU A 570 -23.82 -29.02 21.62
N SER A 571 -23.55 -28.50 20.41
CA SER A 571 -22.94 -27.19 20.21
C SER A 571 -23.84 -26.06 20.74
N GLU A 572 -25.15 -26.12 20.45
CA GLU A 572 -26.13 -25.14 20.96
C GLU A 572 -26.18 -25.09 22.48
N GLN A 573 -26.15 -26.24 23.17
CA GLN A 573 -26.19 -26.28 24.64
C GLN A 573 -24.98 -25.58 25.28
N VAL A 574 -23.80 -25.66 24.65
CA VAL A 574 -22.57 -25.00 25.10
C VAL A 574 -22.39 -23.59 24.50
N GLY A 575 -23.44 -23.01 23.91
CA GLY A 575 -23.47 -21.63 23.41
C GLY A 575 -22.92 -21.43 21.99
N LEU A 576 -22.51 -22.50 21.30
CA LEU A 576 -21.94 -22.46 19.96
C LEU A 576 -23.05 -22.48 18.89
N ASP A 577 -23.39 -21.30 18.41
CA ASP A 577 -24.40 -21.10 17.37
C ASP A 577 -23.83 -21.38 15.96
N TYR A 578 -23.50 -22.66 15.72
CA TYR A 578 -23.10 -23.16 14.40
C TYR A 578 -24.31 -23.37 13.49
N ASP A 579 -24.16 -23.04 12.22
CA ASP A 579 -25.06 -23.50 11.15
C ASP A 579 -24.49 -24.82 10.61
N VAL A 580 -25.28 -25.89 10.66
CA VAL A 580 -24.81 -27.26 10.42
C VAL A 580 -25.60 -27.86 9.26
N SER A 581 -24.87 -28.42 8.30
CA SER A 581 -25.42 -29.07 7.12
C SER A 581 -24.87 -30.47 6.96
N ILE A 582 -25.67 -31.37 6.38
CA ILE A 582 -25.26 -32.71 5.99
C ILE A 582 -25.41 -32.86 4.46
N SER A 583 -24.42 -33.49 3.82
CA SER A 583 -24.50 -33.98 2.45
C SER A 583 -24.04 -35.42 2.43
N ALA A 584 -24.98 -36.35 2.48
CA ALA A 584 -24.67 -37.76 2.58
C ALA A 584 -25.46 -38.61 1.58
N ARG A 585 -24.94 -39.80 1.26
CA ARG A 585 -25.62 -40.81 0.45
C ARG A 585 -25.20 -42.19 0.93
N ASN A 586 -26.07 -43.19 0.86
CA ASN A 586 -25.70 -44.55 1.24
C ASN A 586 -24.52 -45.07 0.39
N ALA A 587 -23.63 -45.84 1.01
CA ALA A 587 -22.41 -46.40 0.42
C ALA A 587 -21.57 -45.41 -0.42
N ALA A 588 -21.48 -44.14 -0.01
CA ALA A 588 -20.72 -43.11 -0.72
C ALA A 588 -19.31 -42.93 -0.13
N SER A 589 -18.28 -43.30 -0.90
CA SER A 589 -16.90 -42.90 -0.63
C SER A 589 -16.64 -41.44 -1.05
N LEU A 590 -15.53 -40.84 -0.62
CA LEU A 590 -15.13 -39.50 -1.08
C LEU A 590 -14.93 -39.48 -2.60
N ARG A 591 -14.47 -40.59 -3.18
CA ARG A 591 -14.48 -40.81 -4.64
C ARG A 591 -15.90 -40.74 -5.21
N GLY A 592 -16.85 -41.43 -4.60
CA GLY A 592 -18.26 -41.44 -4.99
C GLY A 592 -18.91 -40.05 -4.93
N HIS A 593 -18.64 -39.29 -3.87
CA HIS A 593 -19.06 -37.90 -3.71
C HIS A 593 -18.43 -36.98 -4.76
N PHE A 594 -17.11 -37.04 -4.96
CA PHE A 594 -16.40 -36.10 -5.85
C PHE A 594 -16.76 -36.30 -7.33
N LEU A 595 -16.93 -37.55 -7.74
CA LEU A 595 -17.31 -37.92 -9.11
C LEU A 595 -18.82 -37.90 -9.37
N ASN A 596 -19.65 -37.59 -8.37
CA ASN A 596 -21.11 -37.72 -8.42
C ASN A 596 -21.57 -39.11 -8.93
N SER A 597 -20.88 -40.17 -8.53
CA SER A 597 -21.05 -41.50 -9.11
C SER A 597 -21.97 -42.39 -8.28
N ASN A 598 -23.06 -42.83 -8.92
CA ASN A 598 -24.09 -43.78 -8.47
C ASN A 598 -24.97 -43.31 -7.28
N PRO A 599 -26.27 -43.02 -7.46
CA PRO A 599 -27.02 -43.03 -8.72
C PRO A 599 -26.62 -41.87 -9.63
N ALA A 600 -26.98 -41.94 -10.91
CA ALA A 600 -26.67 -40.90 -11.88
C ALA A 600 -27.67 -39.74 -11.76
N GLY A 601 -27.24 -38.62 -11.17
CA GLY A 601 -28.07 -37.41 -11.00
C GLY A 601 -27.96 -36.74 -9.63
N TRP A 602 -27.36 -37.41 -8.64
CA TRP A 602 -27.05 -36.83 -7.34
C TRP A 602 -25.74 -36.02 -7.39
N ASP A 603 -25.84 -34.69 -7.36
CA ASP A 603 -24.68 -33.77 -7.47
C ASP A 603 -24.04 -33.45 -6.10
N LEU A 604 -23.51 -34.49 -5.47
CA LEU A 604 -22.89 -34.45 -4.15
C LEU A 604 -21.70 -33.48 -4.06
N ARG A 605 -20.86 -33.39 -5.10
CA ARG A 605 -19.74 -32.43 -5.14
C ARG A 605 -20.23 -30.97 -5.18
N SER A 606 -21.39 -30.68 -5.79
CA SER A 606 -21.94 -29.32 -5.76
C SER A 606 -22.52 -28.93 -4.40
N ASN A 607 -22.88 -29.89 -3.52
CA ASN A 607 -23.20 -29.56 -2.12
C ASN A 607 -21.98 -29.02 -1.35
N ALA A 608 -20.77 -29.54 -1.64
CA ALA A 608 -19.52 -28.97 -1.13
C ALA A 608 -19.16 -27.60 -1.78
N ALA A 609 -19.90 -27.17 -2.79
CA ALA A 609 -19.76 -25.88 -3.49
C ALA A 609 -20.99 -24.97 -3.37
N SER A 610 -22.00 -25.33 -2.57
CA SER A 610 -23.28 -24.59 -2.51
C SER A 610 -23.13 -23.23 -1.82
N GLN A 611 -22.23 -23.13 -0.83
CA GLN A 611 -21.89 -21.91 -0.12
C GLN A 611 -20.46 -21.96 0.43
N LYS A 612 -19.95 -20.83 0.93
CA LYS A 612 -18.60 -20.73 1.51
C LYS A 612 -18.54 -21.31 2.91
N TRP A 613 -18.29 -22.62 3.00
CA TRP A 613 -18.08 -23.33 4.26
C TRP A 613 -16.91 -22.77 5.06
N THR A 614 -17.07 -22.60 6.37
CA THR A 614 -15.96 -22.27 7.30
C THR A 614 -15.30 -23.53 7.84
N THR A 615 -16.02 -24.65 7.83
CA THR A 615 -15.54 -25.95 8.30
C THR A 615 -16.16 -27.06 7.46
N VAL A 616 -15.37 -28.06 7.08
CA VAL A 616 -15.88 -29.25 6.39
C VAL A 616 -15.33 -30.50 7.05
N VAL A 617 -16.20 -31.46 7.35
CA VAL A 617 -15.85 -32.78 7.89
C VAL A 617 -16.04 -33.80 6.77
N LEU A 618 -14.94 -34.43 6.33
CA LEU A 618 -14.91 -35.40 5.25
C LEU A 618 -14.83 -36.83 5.80
N GLN A 619 -15.89 -37.60 5.61
CA GLN A 619 -15.97 -39.02 5.97
C GLN A 619 -15.96 -39.89 4.72
N ASP A 620 -15.00 -40.80 4.62
CA ASP A 620 -14.95 -41.79 3.54
C ASP A 620 -15.69 -43.08 3.92
N LEU A 621 -15.96 -43.96 2.96
CA LEU A 621 -16.51 -45.28 3.19
C LEU A 621 -15.67 -46.00 4.25
N SER A 622 -16.31 -46.56 5.28
CA SER A 622 -15.66 -46.77 6.57
C SER A 622 -14.37 -47.57 6.54
N ASP A 623 -14.23 -48.49 5.60
CA ASP A 623 -13.15 -49.44 5.41
C ASP A 623 -12.31 -49.19 4.14
N GLU A 624 -12.61 -48.15 3.36
CA GLU A 624 -11.81 -47.71 2.20
C GLU A 624 -10.42 -47.13 2.60
N PRO A 625 -10.23 -46.41 3.72
CA PRO A 625 -8.91 -45.95 4.17
C PRO A 625 -7.93 -47.03 4.64
N LEU A 626 -8.33 -48.31 4.64
CA LEU A 626 -7.47 -49.42 5.07
C LEU A 626 -6.43 -49.82 3.99
N PRO A 627 -5.32 -50.47 4.39
CA PRO A 627 -4.41 -51.12 3.46
C PRO A 627 -5.13 -52.15 2.57
N ALA A 628 -4.74 -52.23 1.29
CA ALA A 628 -5.36 -53.15 0.33
C ALA A 628 -5.34 -54.61 0.84
N GLY A 629 -6.48 -55.29 0.75
CA GLY A 629 -6.68 -56.65 1.29
C GLY A 629 -7.19 -56.72 2.74
N ARG A 630 -7.23 -55.59 3.48
CA ARG A 630 -7.86 -55.53 4.82
C ARG A 630 -9.38 -55.43 4.82
N SER A 631 -9.99 -55.16 3.67
CA SER A 631 -11.43 -55.31 3.39
C SER A 631 -11.61 -55.43 1.87
N HIS A 632 -12.78 -55.88 1.43
CA HIS A 632 -13.22 -55.83 0.03
C HIS A 632 -13.13 -54.40 -0.54
N ASN A 633 -13.43 -53.38 0.27
CA ASN A 633 -13.43 -51.98 -0.15
C ASN A 633 -12.09 -51.27 0.09
N ALA A 634 -11.09 -51.94 0.70
CA ALA A 634 -9.87 -51.29 1.19
C ALA A 634 -9.01 -50.72 0.05
N ASN A 635 -8.96 -49.40 -0.04
CA ASN A 635 -8.38 -48.64 -1.14
C ASN A 635 -7.78 -47.31 -0.65
N LEU A 636 -6.84 -47.40 0.29
CA LEU A 636 -6.05 -46.26 0.77
C LEU A 636 -5.54 -45.32 -0.36
N PRO A 637 -5.15 -45.78 -1.57
CA PRO A 637 -4.85 -44.89 -2.70
C PRO A 637 -6.02 -44.01 -3.16
N TYR A 638 -7.25 -44.55 -3.27
CA TYR A 638 -8.44 -43.77 -3.60
C TYR A 638 -8.82 -42.80 -2.46
N PHE A 639 -8.88 -43.25 -1.21
CA PHE A 639 -9.10 -42.37 -0.06
C PHE A 639 -8.14 -41.16 -0.10
N ASN A 640 -6.84 -41.43 -0.26
CA ASN A 640 -5.83 -40.39 -0.31
C ASN A 640 -6.07 -39.37 -1.44
N ALA A 641 -6.28 -39.84 -2.67
CA ALA A 641 -6.43 -38.98 -3.83
C ALA A 641 -7.73 -38.18 -3.85
N TYR A 642 -8.83 -38.73 -3.31
CA TYR A 642 -10.13 -38.06 -3.30
C TYR A 642 -10.37 -37.18 -2.07
N ALA A 643 -9.70 -37.45 -0.95
CA ALA A 643 -9.56 -36.47 0.13
C ALA A 643 -8.85 -35.20 -0.37
N ASP A 644 -7.68 -35.33 -1.03
CA ASP A 644 -6.94 -34.19 -1.60
C ASP A 644 -7.76 -33.41 -2.65
N LYS A 645 -8.53 -34.12 -3.49
CA LYS A 645 -9.40 -33.46 -4.48
C LYS A 645 -10.53 -32.66 -3.83
N PHE A 646 -11.12 -33.15 -2.73
CA PHE A 646 -12.09 -32.36 -1.98
C PHE A 646 -11.43 -31.16 -1.30
N GLU A 647 -10.25 -31.32 -0.70
CA GLU A 647 -9.46 -30.24 -0.11
C GLU A 647 -9.24 -29.09 -1.13
N GLN A 648 -8.72 -29.42 -2.31
CA GLN A 648 -8.47 -28.45 -3.39
C GLN A 648 -9.76 -27.84 -3.96
N TRP A 649 -10.86 -28.59 -3.99
CA TRP A 649 -12.18 -28.09 -4.43
C TRP A 649 -12.84 -27.16 -3.41
N ILE A 650 -12.57 -27.33 -2.11
CA ILE A 650 -13.09 -26.48 -1.04
C ILE A 650 -12.22 -25.22 -0.85
N HIS A 651 -10.89 -25.34 -0.91
CA HIS A 651 -9.98 -24.20 -0.72
C HIS A 651 -9.80 -23.33 -1.96
N ASP A 652 -9.47 -23.95 -3.11
CA ASP A 652 -9.08 -23.26 -4.35
C ASP A 652 -10.18 -23.28 -5.42
N GLY A 653 -11.11 -24.22 -5.30
CA GLY A 653 -12.09 -24.52 -6.33
C GLY A 653 -11.50 -25.20 -7.56
N ALA A 654 -10.48 -26.04 -7.38
CA ALA A 654 -9.79 -26.74 -8.46
C ALA A 654 -10.70 -27.76 -9.17
N GLY A 655 -11.33 -27.33 -10.27
CA GLY A 655 -12.00 -28.20 -11.24
C GLY A 655 -11.13 -28.55 -12.44
N GLY A 656 -11.77 -28.86 -13.57
CA GLY A 656 -11.10 -29.29 -14.80
C GLY A 656 -11.17 -30.79 -15.05
N THR A 657 -10.28 -31.31 -15.89
CA THR A 657 -10.40 -32.66 -16.46
C THR A 657 -9.19 -33.53 -16.11
N PHE A 658 -9.43 -34.77 -15.66
CA PHE A 658 -8.37 -35.74 -15.35
C PHE A 658 -8.79 -37.18 -15.65
N THR A 659 -7.84 -38.09 -15.83
CA THR A 659 -8.06 -39.55 -15.71
C THR A 659 -7.43 -40.06 -14.41
N GLU A 660 -7.80 -41.24 -13.94
CA GLU A 660 -7.20 -41.82 -12.74
C GLU A 660 -5.81 -42.43 -13.06
N THR A 661 -5.57 -42.82 -14.32
CA THR A 661 -4.22 -43.10 -14.85
C THR A 661 -3.27 -41.90 -14.75
N GLN A 662 -3.76 -40.66 -14.77
CA GLN A 662 -2.93 -39.47 -14.50
C GLN A 662 -2.62 -39.28 -13.01
N LEU A 663 -3.42 -39.84 -12.09
CA LEU A 663 -3.21 -39.75 -10.64
C LEU A 663 -2.28 -40.84 -10.12
N PHE A 664 -2.46 -42.07 -10.62
CA PHE A 664 -1.77 -43.27 -10.13
C PHE A 664 -0.73 -43.84 -11.13
N GLY A 665 -0.55 -43.17 -12.28
CA GLY A 665 0.33 -43.61 -13.36
C GLY A 665 -0.20 -44.84 -14.12
N ALA A 666 0.66 -45.41 -14.97
CA ALA A 666 0.34 -46.57 -15.81
C ALA A 666 -0.10 -47.82 -15.03
N ASN A 667 0.23 -47.90 -13.74
CA ASN A 667 -0.13 -49.01 -12.85
C ASN A 667 -1.47 -48.80 -12.11
N CYS A 668 -2.27 -47.79 -12.49
CA CYS A 668 -3.53 -47.41 -11.83
C CYS A 668 -4.44 -48.60 -11.51
N SER A 669 -4.65 -49.51 -12.46
CA SER A 669 -5.51 -50.68 -12.29
C SER A 669 -4.99 -51.64 -11.21
N SER A 670 -3.67 -51.87 -11.12
CA SER A 670 -3.07 -52.67 -10.03
C SER A 670 -3.01 -51.96 -8.68
N ILE A 671 -2.97 -50.63 -8.67
CA ILE A 671 -2.91 -49.82 -7.44
C ILE A 671 -4.29 -49.66 -6.79
N THR A 672 -5.34 -49.55 -7.63
CA THR A 672 -6.71 -49.19 -7.20
C THR A 672 -7.72 -50.32 -7.32
N GLY A 673 -7.34 -51.47 -7.89
CA GLY A 673 -8.24 -52.58 -8.20
C GLY A 673 -9.26 -52.30 -9.32
N ALA A 674 -9.29 -51.08 -9.87
CA ALA A 674 -10.22 -50.70 -10.92
C ALA A 674 -9.83 -51.25 -12.30
N SER A 675 -10.80 -51.42 -13.20
CA SER A 675 -10.50 -51.78 -14.59
C SER A 675 -9.67 -50.69 -15.26
N GLN A 676 -8.81 -51.07 -16.21
CA GLN A 676 -8.02 -50.08 -16.96
C GLN A 676 -8.93 -49.06 -17.69
N SER A 677 -10.09 -49.49 -18.19
CA SER A 677 -11.12 -48.61 -18.74
C SER A 677 -11.75 -47.64 -17.73
N THR A 678 -11.77 -47.98 -16.43
CA THR A 678 -12.18 -47.07 -15.35
C THR A 678 -11.05 -46.09 -15.03
N CYS A 679 -9.80 -46.55 -15.04
CA CYS A 679 -8.62 -45.72 -14.84
C CYS A 679 -8.43 -44.66 -15.94
N ASP A 680 -8.63 -45.03 -17.21
CA ASP A 680 -8.52 -44.14 -18.37
C ASP A 680 -9.80 -43.33 -18.63
N ALA A 681 -10.86 -43.53 -17.86
CA ALA A 681 -12.10 -42.77 -18.01
C ALA A 681 -11.88 -41.29 -17.66
N VAL A 682 -12.20 -40.41 -18.63
CA VAL A 682 -12.10 -38.96 -18.50
C VAL A 682 -13.12 -38.45 -17.49
N ARG A 683 -12.63 -37.96 -16.34
CA ARG A 683 -13.41 -37.31 -15.28
C ARG A 683 -13.40 -35.80 -15.53
N THR A 684 -14.57 -35.20 -15.72
CA THR A 684 -14.73 -33.75 -15.93
C THR A 684 -15.41 -33.13 -14.72
N VAL A 685 -14.73 -32.19 -14.06
CA VAL A 685 -15.25 -31.37 -12.96
C VAL A 685 -15.58 -29.98 -13.52
N PRO A 686 -16.86 -29.59 -13.64
CA PRO A 686 -17.23 -28.35 -14.31
C PRO A 686 -16.81 -27.08 -13.54
N GLY A 687 -16.16 -26.16 -14.24
CA GLY A 687 -15.82 -24.82 -13.73
C GLY A 687 -14.83 -24.82 -12.57
N SER A 688 -14.77 -23.69 -11.86
CA SER A 688 -14.18 -23.60 -10.52
C SER A 688 -15.26 -23.39 -9.47
N ASN A 689 -15.02 -23.84 -8.24
CA ASN A 689 -15.92 -23.57 -7.12
C ASN A 689 -15.87 -22.06 -6.78
N LEU A 690 -16.88 -21.29 -7.21
CA LEU A 690 -16.98 -19.85 -6.87
C LEU A 690 -17.16 -19.62 -5.35
N ASN A 691 -17.64 -20.65 -4.64
CA ASN A 691 -17.77 -20.71 -3.20
C ASN A 691 -16.54 -21.32 -2.50
N ALA A 692 -15.41 -21.44 -3.19
CA ALA A 692 -14.15 -21.80 -2.55
C ALA A 692 -13.78 -20.81 -1.43
N ASN A 693 -13.19 -21.34 -0.35
CA ASN A 693 -12.73 -20.60 0.80
C ASN A 693 -11.37 -21.15 1.26
N ALA A 694 -10.28 -20.48 0.89
CA ALA A 694 -8.91 -20.87 1.25
C ALA A 694 -8.61 -20.86 2.77
N ASN A 695 -9.56 -20.39 3.61
CA ASN A 695 -9.46 -20.40 5.08
C ASN A 695 -10.48 -21.38 5.72
N ALA A 696 -11.00 -22.36 4.98
CA ALA A 696 -11.89 -23.37 5.55
C ALA A 696 -11.11 -24.37 6.42
N ASP A 697 -11.65 -24.73 7.59
CA ASP A 697 -11.08 -25.78 8.43
C ASP A 697 -11.59 -27.16 7.95
N ILE A 698 -10.78 -27.87 7.15
CA ILE A 698 -11.12 -29.20 6.66
C ILE A 698 -10.58 -30.28 7.60
N TYR A 699 -11.48 -31.10 8.15
CA TYR A 699 -11.16 -32.23 9.01
C TYR A 699 -11.50 -33.55 8.33
N LEU A 700 -10.63 -34.55 8.44
CA LEU A 700 -10.96 -35.93 8.07
C LEU A 700 -11.65 -36.65 9.24
N TYR A 701 -12.70 -37.43 9.00
CA TYR A 701 -13.42 -38.19 10.03
C TYR A 701 -12.87 -39.61 10.10
N GLN A 702 -12.00 -39.91 11.08
CA GLN A 702 -11.51 -41.27 11.29
C GLN A 702 -12.64 -42.19 11.78
N THR A 703 -13.10 -43.08 10.89
CA THR A 703 -14.06 -44.15 11.20
C THR A 703 -13.48 -45.22 12.15
N TRP A 704 -14.35 -46.05 12.72
CA TRP A 704 -14.02 -47.05 13.73
C TRP A 704 -13.80 -48.46 13.18
N ALA A 705 -13.09 -49.29 13.95
CA ALA A 705 -12.97 -50.72 13.69
C ALA A 705 -14.35 -51.41 13.69
N ARG A 706 -14.51 -52.38 12.77
CA ARG A 706 -15.74 -53.09 12.48
C ARG A 706 -15.69 -54.54 13.01
N PRO A 707 -16.48 -54.90 14.02
CA PRO A 707 -16.63 -56.27 14.49
C PRO A 707 -16.94 -57.31 13.39
N ASP A 708 -17.70 -56.95 12.34
CA ASP A 708 -18.03 -57.88 11.24
C ASP A 708 -16.85 -58.25 10.31
N LEU A 709 -15.69 -57.61 10.49
CA LEU A 709 -14.45 -57.92 9.77
C LEU A 709 -13.42 -58.69 10.64
N ILE A 710 -13.75 -58.96 11.90
CA ILE A 710 -12.86 -59.56 12.91
C ILE A 710 -13.28 -61.00 13.23
N ALA A 711 -12.33 -61.93 13.24
CA ALA A 711 -12.56 -63.32 13.62
C ALA A 711 -12.82 -63.47 15.14
N PRO A 712 -13.69 -64.39 15.59
CA PRO A 712 -14.34 -65.44 14.80
C PRO A 712 -15.70 -65.07 14.20
N ASN A 713 -16.29 -63.94 14.60
CA ASN A 713 -17.71 -63.65 14.33
C ASN A 713 -17.97 -62.98 12.96
N GLY A 714 -16.93 -62.43 12.32
CA GLY A 714 -17.05 -61.65 11.10
C GLY A 714 -17.75 -62.40 9.96
N SER A 715 -18.96 -61.96 9.64
CA SER A 715 -19.95 -62.70 8.86
C SER A 715 -20.14 -62.19 7.43
N ASN A 716 -19.22 -61.36 6.92
CA ASN A 716 -19.30 -60.87 5.54
C ASN A 716 -19.00 -62.01 4.54
N VAL A 717 -19.63 -61.95 3.35
CA VAL A 717 -19.57 -63.02 2.33
C VAL A 717 -18.18 -63.26 1.72
N ASN A 718 -17.20 -62.41 2.02
CA ASN A 718 -15.81 -62.50 1.56
C ASN A 718 -14.83 -62.90 2.68
N GLY A 719 -15.32 -63.12 3.92
CA GLY A 719 -14.55 -63.63 5.06
C GLY A 719 -13.92 -62.57 5.98
N THR A 720 -13.50 -63.01 7.17
CA THR A 720 -12.78 -62.19 8.18
C THR A 720 -11.41 -61.76 7.67
N THR A 721 -11.11 -60.47 7.70
CA THR A 721 -9.83 -59.90 7.23
C THR A 721 -8.86 -59.53 8.36
N TYR A 722 -9.35 -59.50 9.61
CA TYR A 722 -8.53 -59.38 10.82
C TYR A 722 -8.70 -60.63 11.70
N THR A 723 -7.58 -61.17 12.18
CA THR A 723 -7.59 -62.31 13.09
C THR A 723 -8.03 -61.91 14.50
N ALA A 724 -8.46 -62.88 15.31
CA ALA A 724 -8.84 -62.66 16.70
C ALA A 724 -7.69 -62.11 17.58
N ALA A 725 -6.44 -62.32 17.17
CA ALA A 725 -5.24 -61.79 17.82
C ALA A 725 -4.90 -60.34 17.41
N GLU A 726 -5.34 -59.91 16.22
CA GLU A 726 -5.23 -58.54 15.73
C GLU A 726 -6.35 -57.64 16.27
N GLY A 727 -7.57 -58.17 16.31
CA GLY A 727 -8.72 -57.55 16.97
C GLY A 727 -9.11 -56.16 16.46
N LEU A 728 -9.80 -55.41 17.33
CA LEU A 728 -10.16 -54.01 17.08
C LEU A 728 -8.92 -53.11 17.06
N GLU A 729 -7.87 -53.48 17.79
CA GLU A 729 -6.63 -52.73 17.96
C GLU A 729 -5.89 -52.55 16.63
N ALA A 730 -5.62 -53.65 15.90
CA ALA A 730 -4.91 -53.59 14.63
C ALA A 730 -5.72 -52.84 13.55
N MET A 731 -7.04 -53.06 13.50
CA MET A 731 -7.91 -52.38 12.55
C MET A 731 -8.01 -50.87 12.84
N THR A 732 -8.09 -50.48 14.12
CA THR A 732 -8.05 -49.06 14.51
C THR A 732 -6.68 -48.44 14.22
N ALA A 733 -5.59 -49.19 14.39
CA ALA A 733 -4.25 -48.73 14.04
C ALA A 733 -4.07 -48.54 12.53
N ASP A 734 -4.62 -49.44 11.69
CA ASP A 734 -4.64 -49.28 10.22
C ASP A 734 -5.45 -48.03 9.83
N PHE A 735 -6.60 -47.76 10.47
CA PHE A 735 -7.33 -46.49 10.27
C PHE A 735 -6.56 -45.26 10.72
N HIS A 736 -5.92 -45.31 11.90
CA HIS A 736 -5.10 -44.22 12.40
C HIS A 736 -3.97 -43.91 11.41
N ALA A 737 -3.28 -44.93 10.89
CA ALA A 737 -2.24 -44.79 9.89
C ALA A 737 -2.76 -44.16 8.58
N GLY A 738 -3.91 -44.60 8.06
CA GLY A 738 -4.51 -44.04 6.85
C GLY A 738 -4.92 -42.57 7.01
N TYR A 739 -5.80 -42.28 7.99
CA TYR A 739 -6.35 -40.94 8.20
C TYR A 739 -5.30 -39.90 8.63
N PHE A 740 -4.45 -40.23 9.61
CA PHE A 740 -3.42 -39.30 10.07
C PHE A 740 -2.24 -39.22 9.09
N GLY A 741 -1.95 -40.30 8.36
CA GLY A 741 -0.95 -40.31 7.29
C GLY A 741 -1.30 -39.35 6.15
N ARG A 742 -2.57 -39.34 5.70
CA ARG A 742 -3.06 -38.35 4.71
C ARG A 742 -2.95 -36.92 5.23
N ALA A 743 -3.45 -36.67 6.43
CA ALA A 743 -3.43 -35.33 7.03
C ALA A 743 -1.99 -34.81 7.29
N ALA A 744 -1.03 -35.71 7.60
CA ALA A 744 0.38 -35.34 7.73
C ALA A 744 1.07 -35.11 6.38
N ALA A 745 0.64 -35.80 5.32
CA ALA A 745 1.15 -35.63 3.97
C ALA A 745 0.60 -34.39 3.24
N ASN A 746 -0.59 -33.91 3.63
CA ASN A 746 -1.19 -32.66 3.12
C ASN A 746 -1.54 -31.71 4.28
N PRO A 747 -0.69 -30.72 4.60
CA PRO A 747 -0.88 -29.81 5.73
C PRO A 747 -2.01 -28.79 5.53
N ARG A 748 -2.80 -28.89 4.45
CA ARG A 748 -4.03 -28.11 4.24
C ARG A 748 -5.23 -28.71 4.97
N PHE A 749 -5.15 -29.97 5.41
CA PHE A 749 -6.12 -30.50 6.38
C PHE A 749 -5.85 -29.88 7.76
N LYS A 750 -6.87 -29.29 8.38
CA LYS A 750 -6.83 -28.78 9.76
C LYS A 750 -6.61 -29.92 10.77
N GLY A 751 -7.01 -31.14 10.40
CA GLY A 751 -6.62 -32.36 11.10
C GLY A 751 -7.57 -33.52 10.86
N VAL A 752 -7.67 -34.38 11.86
CA VAL A 752 -8.53 -35.58 11.91
C VAL A 752 -9.47 -35.46 13.11
N SER A 753 -10.70 -35.96 13.03
CA SER A 753 -11.55 -36.24 14.19
C SER A 753 -11.34 -37.70 14.61
N PRO A 754 -10.71 -38.00 15.77
CA PRO A 754 -10.23 -39.34 16.13
C PRO A 754 -11.33 -40.25 16.71
N VAL A 755 -12.41 -40.46 15.96
CA VAL A 755 -13.57 -41.22 16.45
C VAL A 755 -13.25 -42.71 16.57
N GLY A 756 -12.49 -43.28 15.64
CA GLY A 756 -12.01 -44.67 15.73
C GLY A 756 -11.15 -44.91 16.98
N ASP A 757 -10.20 -44.02 17.27
CA ASP A 757 -9.41 -44.08 18.50
C ASP A 757 -10.30 -43.99 19.76
N ALA A 758 -11.35 -43.16 19.73
CA ALA A 758 -12.30 -43.01 20.83
C ALA A 758 -13.16 -44.27 21.05
N PHE A 759 -13.62 -44.94 19.98
CA PHE A 759 -14.31 -46.24 20.08
C PHE A 759 -13.42 -47.29 20.73
N LEU A 760 -12.16 -47.42 20.29
CA LEU A 760 -11.20 -48.34 20.90
C LEU A 760 -10.89 -47.96 22.36
N ARG A 761 -10.84 -46.67 22.69
CA ARG A 761 -10.66 -46.21 24.08
C ARG A 761 -11.87 -46.58 24.96
N ALA A 762 -13.11 -46.48 24.46
CA ALA A 762 -14.29 -46.93 25.21
C ALA A 762 -14.25 -48.44 25.52
N VAL A 763 -13.82 -49.26 24.56
CA VAL A 763 -13.66 -50.71 24.75
C VAL A 763 -12.55 -51.03 25.74
N SER A 764 -11.36 -50.45 25.56
CA SER A 764 -10.19 -50.74 26.40
C SER A 764 -10.28 -50.18 27.82
N SER A 765 -11.07 -49.12 28.04
CA SER A 765 -11.45 -48.62 29.38
C SER A 765 -12.62 -49.38 30.02
N GLY A 766 -13.23 -50.33 29.31
CA GLY A 766 -14.32 -51.17 29.81
C GLY A 766 -15.71 -50.54 29.81
N VAL A 767 -15.86 -49.32 29.29
CA VAL A 767 -17.16 -48.62 29.14
C VAL A 767 -18.02 -49.33 28.09
N ALA A 768 -17.44 -49.66 26.93
CA ALA A 768 -18.10 -50.35 25.84
C ALA A 768 -17.74 -51.84 25.80
N MET A 769 -18.68 -52.66 25.33
CA MET A 769 -18.42 -54.08 25.09
C MET A 769 -17.44 -54.28 23.93
N ARG A 770 -16.59 -55.31 24.02
CA ARG A 770 -15.59 -55.62 22.98
C ARG A 770 -16.20 -56.34 21.77
N ASP A 771 -17.20 -57.17 22.01
CA ASP A 771 -17.78 -58.06 21.01
C ASP A 771 -19.31 -57.92 21.02
N PRO A 772 -19.93 -57.24 20.04
CA PRO A 772 -21.38 -57.07 20.00
C PRO A 772 -22.15 -58.37 19.69
N TYR A 773 -21.47 -59.45 19.28
CA TYR A 773 -22.07 -60.77 19.12
C TYR A 773 -22.16 -61.53 20.46
N VAL A 774 -21.40 -61.11 21.48
CA VAL A 774 -21.42 -61.69 22.84
C VAL A 774 -21.61 -60.55 23.87
N PRO A 775 -22.84 -60.01 24.03
CA PRO A 775 -23.07 -58.79 24.79
C PRO A 775 -22.64 -58.88 26.26
N GLU A 776 -21.74 -57.97 26.66
CA GLU A 776 -21.21 -57.88 28.02
C GLU A 776 -22.16 -57.11 28.95
N ALA A 777 -22.58 -57.74 30.06
CA ALA A 777 -23.50 -57.13 31.02
C ALA A 777 -22.90 -55.86 31.68
N GLY A 778 -23.68 -54.78 31.70
CA GLY A 778 -23.26 -53.50 32.27
C GLY A 778 -22.39 -52.62 31.36
N LYS A 779 -22.14 -53.03 30.12
CA LYS A 779 -21.43 -52.23 29.11
C LYS A 779 -22.35 -51.80 27.97
N ILE A 780 -22.06 -50.65 27.37
CA ILE A 780 -22.79 -50.15 26.20
C ILE A 780 -22.30 -50.83 24.90
N ASN A 781 -23.20 -50.97 23.92
CA ASN A 781 -22.81 -51.34 22.56
C ASN A 781 -22.64 -50.07 21.71
N LEU A 782 -21.46 -49.87 21.10
CA LEU A 782 -21.19 -48.74 20.21
C LEU A 782 -21.63 -48.98 18.75
N TRP A 783 -21.87 -50.23 18.37
CA TRP A 783 -22.33 -50.63 17.04
C TRP A 783 -23.82 -51.01 17.06
N HIS A 784 -24.48 -50.94 15.91
CA HIS A 784 -25.82 -51.48 15.75
C HIS A 784 -25.80 -53.02 15.65
N THR A 785 -26.97 -53.66 15.55
CA THR A 785 -27.14 -55.11 15.31
C THR A 785 -26.79 -55.55 13.88
N ASP A 786 -26.31 -54.64 13.01
CA ASP A 786 -25.57 -54.99 11.79
C ASP A 786 -24.07 -55.11 12.02
N TYR A 787 -23.60 -54.78 13.23
CA TYR A 787 -22.22 -54.90 13.71
C TYR A 787 -21.21 -53.95 13.03
N PHE A 788 -21.66 -52.90 12.32
CA PHE A 788 -20.76 -51.89 11.75
C PHE A 788 -21.26 -50.43 11.76
N HIS A 789 -22.55 -50.15 11.59
CA HIS A 789 -23.08 -48.79 11.77
C HIS A 789 -23.03 -48.39 13.25
N PRO A 790 -23.01 -47.08 13.57
CA PRO A 790 -22.94 -46.67 14.96
C PRO A 790 -24.29 -46.89 15.63
N SER A 791 -24.28 -47.36 16.87
CA SER A 791 -25.47 -47.28 17.73
C SER A 791 -25.74 -45.81 18.09
N LYS A 792 -26.82 -45.54 18.84
CA LYS A 792 -27.01 -44.22 19.47
C LYS A 792 -25.83 -43.80 20.34
N TYR A 793 -25.18 -44.75 21.03
CA TYR A 793 -23.99 -44.49 21.85
C TYR A 793 -22.75 -44.19 21.00
N GLY A 794 -22.52 -44.94 19.92
CA GLY A 794 -21.42 -44.67 18.98
C GLY A 794 -21.59 -43.34 18.23
N SER A 795 -22.83 -42.99 17.88
CA SER A 795 -23.21 -41.73 17.23
C SER A 795 -22.99 -40.54 18.17
N TYR A 796 -23.40 -40.68 19.43
CA TYR A 796 -23.18 -39.68 20.47
C TYR A 796 -21.68 -39.49 20.79
N LEU A 797 -20.91 -40.58 20.91
CA LEU A 797 -19.46 -40.52 21.06
C LEU A 797 -18.78 -39.81 19.87
N SER A 798 -19.23 -40.09 18.65
CA SER A 798 -18.76 -39.41 17.43
C SER A 798 -19.02 -37.90 17.51
N ALA A 799 -20.24 -37.50 17.88
CA ALA A 799 -20.62 -36.10 18.00
C ALA A 799 -19.83 -35.35 19.09
N LEU A 800 -19.55 -36.00 20.24
CA LEU A 800 -18.68 -35.45 21.29
C LEU A 800 -17.24 -35.24 20.83
N VAL A 801 -16.69 -36.20 20.05
CA VAL A 801 -15.35 -36.08 19.48
C VAL A 801 -15.29 -34.98 18.42
N HIS A 802 -16.31 -34.85 17.56
CA HIS A 802 -16.40 -33.72 16.63
C HIS A 802 -16.55 -32.38 17.33
N LEU A 803 -17.36 -32.30 18.41
CA LEU A 803 -17.49 -31.09 19.24
C LEU A 803 -16.11 -30.64 19.71
N GLY A 804 -15.43 -31.45 20.51
CA GLY A 804 -14.11 -31.07 21.04
C GLY A 804 -13.05 -30.85 19.96
N ARG A 805 -13.12 -31.54 18.81
CA ARG A 805 -12.15 -31.36 17.73
C ARG A 805 -12.29 -30.03 16.98
N ILE A 806 -13.53 -29.60 16.74
CA ILE A 806 -13.90 -28.45 15.89
C ILE A 806 -14.04 -27.16 16.71
N SER A 807 -14.56 -27.28 17.93
CA SER A 807 -14.73 -26.17 18.86
C SER A 807 -13.43 -25.90 19.63
N GLY A 808 -12.84 -26.97 20.19
CA GLY A 808 -11.72 -26.93 21.11
C GLY A 808 -12.14 -27.09 22.58
N MET A 809 -13.44 -27.17 22.88
CA MET A 809 -13.95 -27.33 24.25
C MET A 809 -13.91 -28.76 24.78
N ASP A 810 -13.66 -28.87 26.09
CA ASP A 810 -13.72 -30.09 26.87
C ASP A 810 -15.14 -30.70 26.89
N PRO A 811 -15.37 -31.89 26.29
CA PRO A 811 -16.69 -32.51 26.24
C PRO A 811 -17.29 -32.83 27.62
N THR A 812 -16.48 -32.90 28.69
CA THR A 812 -16.97 -33.19 30.05
C THR A 812 -17.63 -31.99 30.74
N THR A 813 -17.62 -30.81 30.10
CA THR A 813 -18.36 -29.62 30.54
C THR A 813 -19.88 -29.74 30.34
N LEU A 814 -20.33 -30.61 29.42
CA LEU A 814 -21.75 -30.90 29.17
C LEU A 814 -22.45 -31.54 30.38
N GLY A 815 -21.77 -32.45 31.06
CA GLY A 815 -22.25 -33.12 32.27
C GLY A 815 -23.36 -34.15 32.02
N ALA A 816 -23.92 -34.67 33.12
CA ALA A 816 -24.82 -35.82 33.11
C ALA A 816 -26.27 -35.55 32.67
N GLY A 817 -26.66 -34.28 32.54
CA GLY A 817 -28.00 -33.83 32.19
C GLY A 817 -28.10 -33.14 30.84
N GLU A 818 -27.13 -33.38 29.95
CA GLU A 818 -27.12 -32.76 28.63
C GLU A 818 -28.20 -33.33 27.70
N LEU A 819 -28.70 -32.49 26.81
CA LEU A 819 -29.99 -32.69 26.15
C LEU A 819 -29.95 -33.72 25.02
N ALA A 820 -28.79 -33.98 24.40
CA ALA A 820 -28.68 -34.93 23.31
C ALA A 820 -28.77 -36.38 23.81
N ALA A 821 -28.05 -36.75 24.87
CA ALA A 821 -28.20 -38.05 25.52
C ALA A 821 -29.62 -38.25 26.05
N VAL A 822 -30.23 -37.22 26.66
CA VAL A 822 -31.61 -37.28 27.15
C VAL A 822 -32.59 -37.57 26.01
N ASP A 823 -32.53 -36.82 24.89
CA ASP A 823 -33.41 -37.04 23.74
C ASP A 823 -33.18 -38.43 23.09
N LEU A 824 -31.93 -38.90 23.04
CA LEU A 824 -31.56 -40.23 22.54
C LEU A 824 -31.86 -41.36 23.55
N GLY A 825 -32.29 -41.05 24.77
CA GLY A 825 -32.51 -42.03 25.86
C GLY A 825 -31.24 -42.78 26.29
N ILE A 826 -30.09 -42.12 26.25
CA ILE A 826 -28.81 -42.58 26.82
C ILE A 826 -28.81 -42.22 28.31
N SER A 827 -28.29 -43.08 29.20
CA SER A 827 -28.37 -42.79 30.63
C SER A 827 -27.39 -41.67 31.04
N PRO A 828 -27.69 -40.88 32.10
CA PRO A 828 -26.77 -39.88 32.64
C PRO A 828 -25.36 -40.41 32.96
N ALA A 829 -25.24 -41.68 33.34
CA ALA A 829 -23.95 -42.33 33.61
C ALA A 829 -23.20 -42.66 32.31
N ASP A 830 -23.88 -43.24 31.31
CA ASP A 830 -23.30 -43.52 29.99
C ASP A 830 -22.86 -42.22 29.29
N ALA A 831 -23.66 -41.16 29.42
CA ALA A 831 -23.38 -39.85 28.84
C ALA A 831 -22.05 -39.27 29.38
N VAL A 832 -21.87 -39.28 30.71
CA VAL A 832 -20.61 -38.85 31.34
C VAL A 832 -19.44 -39.77 30.96
N ALA A 833 -19.65 -41.09 30.95
CA ALA A 833 -18.60 -42.04 30.57
C ALA A 833 -18.09 -41.77 29.13
N LEU A 834 -19.01 -41.54 28.19
CA LEU A 834 -18.68 -41.20 26.80
C LEU A 834 -18.05 -39.80 26.65
N GLN A 835 -18.46 -38.81 27.45
CA GLN A 835 -17.78 -37.50 27.51
C GLN A 835 -16.33 -37.65 27.98
N GLN A 836 -16.05 -38.50 28.98
CA GLN A 836 -14.69 -38.78 29.46
C GLN A 836 -13.86 -39.52 28.39
N VAL A 837 -14.45 -40.47 27.66
CA VAL A 837 -13.79 -41.14 26.52
C VAL A 837 -13.44 -40.13 25.42
N ALA A 838 -14.38 -39.28 25.02
CA ALA A 838 -14.17 -38.26 23.98
C ALA A 838 -13.05 -37.28 24.38
N LYS A 839 -13.06 -36.80 25.63
CA LYS A 839 -11.98 -35.98 26.21
C LYS A 839 -10.64 -36.69 26.13
N ALA A 840 -10.56 -37.95 26.60
CA ALA A 840 -9.34 -38.73 26.61
C ALA A 840 -8.82 -39.12 25.20
N ALA A 841 -9.64 -39.00 24.15
CA ALA A 841 -9.23 -39.14 22.76
C ALA A 841 -8.70 -37.83 22.11
N LEU A 842 -8.90 -36.67 22.75
CA LEU A 842 -8.57 -35.34 22.21
C LEU A 842 -7.51 -34.56 23.02
N VAL A 843 -7.16 -35.02 24.23
CA VAL A 843 -6.05 -34.48 25.03
C VAL A 843 -4.67 -34.92 24.48
N PRO A 844 -3.59 -34.19 24.80
CA PRO A 844 -2.23 -34.51 24.32
C PRO A 844 -1.73 -35.91 24.71
N LYS A 845 -0.93 -36.51 23.83
CA LYS A 845 -0.15 -37.72 24.16
C LYS A 845 0.98 -37.40 25.13
N PRO A 846 1.38 -38.33 26.02
CA PRO A 846 2.41 -38.08 27.04
C PRO A 846 3.77 -37.69 26.42
N PRO A 847 4.40 -36.59 26.88
CA PRO A 847 5.79 -36.27 26.56
C PRO A 847 6.79 -37.33 27.01
N VAL A 848 8.01 -37.30 26.45
CA VAL A 848 9.12 -38.17 26.83
C VAL A 848 10.19 -37.35 27.55
N ILE A 849 10.54 -37.73 28.79
CA ILE A 849 11.62 -37.08 29.54
C ILE A 849 12.97 -37.46 28.93
N ALA A 850 13.74 -36.45 28.53
CA ALA A 850 15.07 -36.57 27.95
C ALA A 850 16.20 -36.40 29.00
N GLY A 851 15.90 -35.81 30.16
CA GLY A 851 16.83 -35.73 31.28
C GLY A 851 16.31 -34.93 32.46
N VAL A 852 16.85 -35.18 33.66
CA VAL A 852 16.58 -34.39 34.87
C VAL A 852 17.89 -33.97 35.52
N ILE A 853 17.99 -32.69 35.90
CA ILE A 853 19.21 -32.08 36.47
C ILE A 853 18.85 -31.42 37.81
N ALA A 854 19.56 -31.81 38.87
CA ALA A 854 19.42 -31.21 40.20
C ALA A 854 20.04 -29.80 40.26
N GLY A 855 19.40 -28.91 41.01
CA GLY A 855 19.94 -27.62 41.43
C GLY A 855 19.56 -27.30 42.88
N GLU A 856 20.03 -26.17 43.39
CA GLU A 856 19.71 -25.73 44.76
C GLU A 856 18.18 -25.53 44.92
N GLY A 857 17.54 -26.35 45.76
CA GLY A 857 16.10 -26.32 46.02
C GLY A 857 15.19 -26.55 44.79
N ARG A 858 15.72 -27.11 43.70
CA ARG A 858 15.02 -27.24 42.40
C ARG A 858 15.50 -28.40 41.53
N VAL A 859 14.70 -28.76 40.54
CA VAL A 859 15.05 -29.71 39.47
C VAL A 859 14.68 -29.10 38.12
N GLN A 860 15.59 -29.19 37.15
CA GLN A 860 15.31 -28.87 35.76
C GLN A 860 14.98 -30.16 35.00
N VAL A 861 13.83 -30.18 34.33
CA VAL A 861 13.30 -31.32 33.58
C VAL A 861 13.33 -30.99 32.08
N SER A 862 14.20 -31.70 31.36
CA SER A 862 14.28 -31.68 29.91
C SER A 862 13.43 -32.80 29.34
N PHE A 863 12.58 -32.48 28.37
CA PHE A 863 11.70 -33.42 27.68
C PHE A 863 11.59 -33.08 26.18
N THR A 864 11.14 -34.05 25.41
CA THR A 864 10.58 -33.85 24.06
C THR A 864 9.08 -34.05 24.13
N ALA A 865 8.31 -33.17 23.48
CA ALA A 865 6.89 -33.44 23.24
C ALA A 865 6.73 -34.75 22.43
N ALA A 866 5.58 -35.41 22.56
CA ALA A 866 5.15 -36.33 21.53
C ALA A 866 4.99 -35.56 20.20
N ALA A 867 5.07 -36.24 19.06
CA ALA A 867 4.70 -35.61 17.79
C ALA A 867 3.20 -35.23 17.86
N GLU A 868 2.88 -33.96 17.61
CA GLU A 868 1.51 -33.47 17.69
C GLU A 868 0.61 -34.24 16.74
N THR A 869 -0.28 -35.06 17.32
CA THR A 869 -1.23 -35.84 16.54
C THR A 869 -2.31 -34.92 16.01
N LEU A 870 -2.55 -34.99 14.69
CA LEU A 870 -3.55 -34.18 13.98
C LEU A 870 -5.01 -34.43 14.45
N GLY A 871 -5.22 -35.33 15.40
CA GLY A 871 -6.45 -35.53 16.18
C GLY A 871 -6.69 -34.51 17.30
N ASN A 872 -5.69 -33.71 17.68
CA ASN A 872 -5.76 -32.87 18.89
C ASN A 872 -5.83 -31.37 18.57
N PRO A 873 -6.53 -30.57 19.40
CA PRO A 873 -6.32 -29.12 19.46
C PRO A 873 -4.88 -28.75 19.89
N PRO A 874 -4.34 -27.61 19.45
CA PRO A 874 -2.94 -27.23 19.67
C PRO A 874 -2.55 -27.15 21.15
N LEU A 875 -1.28 -27.46 21.46
CA LEU A 875 -0.74 -27.29 22.81
C LEU A 875 -0.77 -25.82 23.27
N ILE A 876 -1.08 -25.66 24.55
CA ILE A 876 -0.98 -24.41 25.30
C ILE A 876 0.37 -24.40 26.03
N ASP A 877 0.64 -25.43 26.84
CA ASP A 877 1.87 -25.58 27.61
C ASP A 877 2.10 -27.03 28.09
N PHE A 878 3.24 -27.23 28.76
CA PHE A 878 3.61 -28.46 29.45
C PHE A 878 3.68 -28.21 30.95
N ILE A 879 3.28 -29.19 31.74
CA ILE A 879 3.28 -29.16 33.22
C ILE A 879 4.25 -30.24 33.70
N ALA A 880 5.36 -29.84 34.31
CA ALA A 880 6.27 -30.77 34.99
C ALA A 880 5.97 -30.81 36.48
N THR A 881 5.84 -32.02 37.04
CA THR A 881 5.55 -32.27 38.45
C THR A 881 6.66 -33.11 39.04
N CYS A 882 7.35 -32.62 40.07
CA CYS A 882 8.41 -33.33 40.79
C CYS A 882 8.00 -33.48 42.27
N GLY A 883 7.75 -34.72 42.71
CA GLY A 883 7.15 -34.96 44.03
C GLY A 883 5.83 -34.20 44.20
N ALA A 884 5.76 -33.31 45.19
CA ALA A 884 4.57 -32.49 45.48
C ALA A 884 4.61 -31.06 44.88
N GLN A 885 5.63 -30.71 44.09
CA GLN A 885 5.75 -29.40 43.44
C GLN A 885 5.56 -29.53 41.93
N SER A 886 5.02 -28.50 41.28
CA SER A 886 4.90 -28.44 39.82
C SER A 886 5.24 -27.06 39.27
N ALA A 887 5.60 -27.01 37.99
CA ALA A 887 5.82 -25.79 37.23
C ALA A 887 5.39 -26.01 35.78
N SER A 888 4.97 -24.95 35.09
CA SER A 888 4.54 -25.01 33.68
C SER A 888 5.40 -24.12 32.79
N ALA A 889 5.61 -24.53 31.54
CA ALA A 889 6.17 -23.68 30.49
C ALA A 889 5.72 -24.15 29.10
N THR A 890 5.73 -23.25 28.12
CA THR A 890 5.39 -23.53 26.72
C THR A 890 6.46 -24.33 25.97
N VAL A 891 7.67 -24.45 26.53
CA VAL A 891 8.82 -25.13 25.93
C VAL A 891 9.66 -25.87 26.98
N SER A 892 10.44 -26.84 26.51
CA SER A 892 11.45 -27.57 27.29
C SER A 892 12.75 -26.75 27.40
N PRO A 893 13.47 -26.77 28.53
CA PRO A 893 13.19 -27.48 29.78
C PRO A 893 12.40 -26.65 30.82
N ILE A 894 11.61 -27.32 31.65
CA ILE A 894 10.91 -26.71 32.81
C ILE A 894 11.82 -26.76 34.05
N THR A 895 11.71 -25.78 34.95
CA THR A 895 12.41 -25.80 36.25
C THR A 895 11.40 -25.81 37.41
N VAL A 896 11.23 -26.97 38.05
CA VAL A 896 10.39 -27.13 39.25
C VAL A 896 11.20 -26.72 40.47
N SER A 897 10.72 -25.72 41.22
CA SER A 897 11.42 -25.12 42.37
C SER A 897 10.64 -25.32 43.68
N GLY A 898 11.25 -25.00 44.82
CA GLY A 898 10.61 -25.20 46.13
C GLY A 898 10.70 -26.65 46.63
N LEU A 899 11.64 -27.43 46.09
CA LEU A 899 11.85 -28.83 46.45
C LEU A 899 12.78 -28.94 47.67
N ALA A 900 12.46 -29.86 48.59
CA ALA A 900 13.28 -30.11 49.78
C ALA A 900 14.65 -30.69 49.39
N SER A 901 15.72 -30.00 49.76
CA SER A 901 17.11 -30.44 49.52
C SER A 901 17.41 -31.78 50.18
N GLY A 902 18.17 -32.64 49.50
CA GLY A 902 18.64 -33.92 50.05
C GLY A 902 17.62 -35.06 50.01
N MET A 903 16.33 -34.79 49.73
CA MET A 903 15.30 -35.82 49.54
C MET A 903 15.14 -36.15 48.05
N PRO A 904 15.27 -37.43 47.62
CA PRO A 904 15.08 -37.78 46.21
C PRO A 904 13.62 -37.62 45.77
N VAL A 905 13.41 -37.05 44.59
CA VAL A 905 12.09 -36.92 43.95
C VAL A 905 12.12 -37.54 42.55
N THR A 906 11.00 -38.10 42.11
CA THR A 906 10.77 -38.42 40.69
C THR A 906 9.96 -37.29 40.05
N CYS A 907 10.14 -37.10 38.74
CA CYS A 907 9.43 -36.08 37.97
C CYS A 907 8.62 -36.70 36.82
N THR A 908 7.44 -36.18 36.55
CA THR A 908 6.65 -36.45 35.33
C THR A 908 6.43 -35.16 34.55
N VAL A 909 6.12 -35.26 33.27
CA VAL A 909 5.67 -34.12 32.44
C VAL A 909 4.39 -34.50 31.71
N ALA A 910 3.35 -33.66 31.79
CA ALA A 910 2.14 -33.77 30.99
C ALA A 910 2.06 -32.59 30.01
N ALA A 911 1.41 -32.78 28.86
CA ALA A 911 1.11 -31.69 27.92
C ALA A 911 -0.36 -31.28 28.03
N ARG A 912 -0.68 -30.00 27.78
CA ARG A 912 -2.03 -29.45 27.87
C ARG A 912 -2.44 -28.75 26.58
N ASN A 913 -3.67 -28.99 26.14
CA ASN A 913 -4.38 -28.20 25.13
C ASN A 913 -5.70 -27.65 25.70
N SER A 914 -6.57 -27.10 24.86
CA SER A 914 -7.86 -26.52 25.28
C SER A 914 -8.86 -27.54 25.87
N ILE A 915 -8.71 -28.83 25.55
CA ILE A 915 -9.53 -29.94 26.08
C ILE A 915 -9.10 -30.31 27.51
N GLY A 916 -7.83 -30.09 27.84
CA GLY A 916 -7.28 -30.32 29.17
C GLY A 916 -5.84 -30.84 29.15
N VAL A 917 -5.43 -31.37 30.29
CA VAL A 917 -4.13 -32.01 30.49
C VAL A 917 -4.22 -33.47 30.03
N GLY A 918 -3.25 -33.89 29.22
CA GLY A 918 -3.11 -35.27 28.76
C GLY A 918 -2.53 -36.21 29.81
N GLU A 919 -2.35 -37.47 29.43
CA GLU A 919 -1.67 -38.46 30.26
C GLU A 919 -0.22 -38.00 30.54
N ALA A 920 0.26 -38.23 31.77
CA ALA A 920 1.61 -37.83 32.16
C ALA A 920 2.67 -38.79 31.61
N SER A 921 3.88 -38.28 31.38
CA SER A 921 5.05 -39.10 31.01
C SER A 921 5.29 -40.22 32.03
N VAL A 922 5.97 -41.27 31.58
CA VAL A 922 6.69 -42.17 32.50
C VAL A 922 7.56 -41.32 33.43
N ALA A 923 7.57 -41.66 34.72
CA ALA A 923 8.33 -40.93 35.72
C ALA A 923 9.84 -41.06 35.50
N SER A 924 10.58 -39.97 35.75
CA SER A 924 12.04 -39.96 35.71
C SER A 924 12.63 -40.92 36.74
N ALA A 925 13.88 -41.32 36.52
CA ALA A 925 14.71 -41.81 37.61
C ALA A 925 14.74 -40.79 38.78
N PRO A 926 14.87 -41.24 40.04
CA PRO A 926 14.93 -40.34 41.18
C PRO A 926 16.12 -39.37 41.10
N VAL A 927 15.85 -38.09 41.38
CA VAL A 927 16.84 -37.01 41.38
C VAL A 927 16.75 -36.25 42.70
N THR A 928 17.89 -35.99 43.33
CA THR A 928 17.97 -35.33 44.64
C THR A 928 18.26 -33.84 44.47
N PRO A 929 17.34 -32.92 44.85
CA PRO A 929 17.59 -31.48 44.82
C PRO A 929 18.76 -31.13 45.73
N LEU A 930 19.63 -30.22 45.28
CA LEU A 930 20.83 -29.84 46.03
C LEU A 930 20.46 -28.97 47.24
N GLY A 931 21.29 -29.02 48.27
CA GLY A 931 21.31 -27.99 49.30
C GLY A 931 21.74 -26.64 48.71
N THR A 932 21.36 -25.54 49.36
CA THR A 932 22.06 -24.26 49.16
C THR A 932 23.50 -24.41 49.61
N SER A 933 24.47 -24.09 48.75
CA SER A 933 25.90 -24.26 49.04
C SER A 933 26.32 -23.52 50.30
N THR A 934 26.62 -24.27 51.36
CA THR A 934 27.22 -23.74 52.59
C THR A 934 28.72 -23.51 52.46
N ALA A 935 29.37 -24.10 51.45
CA ALA A 935 30.77 -23.85 51.16
C ALA A 935 31.00 -22.43 50.65
N LEU A 936 32.01 -21.74 51.18
CA LEU A 936 32.29 -20.33 50.91
C LEU A 936 33.79 -20.10 50.73
N CYS A 937 34.16 -19.35 49.69
CA CYS A 937 35.53 -18.87 49.51
C CYS A 937 35.93 -17.95 50.67
N GLY A 938 37.14 -18.13 51.19
CA GLY A 938 37.72 -17.27 52.21
C GLY A 938 38.24 -15.96 51.62
N SER A 939 38.79 -15.09 52.47
CA SER A 939 39.25 -13.75 52.07
C SER A 939 40.45 -13.73 51.11
N ALA A 940 41.02 -14.87 50.73
CA ALA A 940 41.91 -14.98 49.57
C ALA A 940 41.19 -14.91 48.21
N GLY A 941 39.88 -15.20 48.16
CA GLY A 941 39.08 -15.21 46.94
C GLY A 941 38.96 -13.82 46.30
N GLY A 942 39.19 -13.73 44.99
CA GLY A 942 39.17 -12.49 44.22
C GLY A 942 40.39 -11.58 44.41
N VAL A 943 41.24 -11.83 45.42
CA VAL A 943 42.40 -10.98 45.74
C VAL A 943 43.54 -11.22 44.74
N ALA A 944 44.23 -10.16 44.34
CA ALA A 944 45.38 -10.25 43.44
C ALA A 944 46.68 -10.44 44.24
N SER A 945 47.38 -11.56 44.02
CA SER A 945 48.62 -11.95 44.72
C SER A 945 49.80 -12.13 43.76
N VAL A 946 51.03 -12.08 44.29
CA VAL A 946 52.28 -12.36 43.55
C VAL A 946 52.75 -13.82 43.78
N ILE A 947 52.17 -14.50 44.77
CA ILE A 947 52.46 -15.89 45.17
C ILE A 947 51.15 -16.64 45.44
N ALA A 948 51.16 -17.97 45.40
CA ALA A 948 49.99 -18.77 45.77
C ALA A 948 49.58 -18.44 47.23
N PRO A 949 48.30 -18.10 47.50
CA PRO A 949 47.82 -17.89 48.86
C PRO A 949 47.97 -19.19 49.67
N ARG A 950 48.15 -19.11 51.00
CA ARG A 950 48.40 -20.28 51.86
C ARG A 950 47.48 -20.37 53.09
N ALA A 951 46.59 -19.39 53.26
CA ALA A 951 45.64 -19.29 54.36
C ALA A 951 44.39 -18.55 53.86
N ASN A 952 43.29 -18.60 54.64
CA ASN A 952 42.00 -17.95 54.31
C ASN A 952 41.48 -18.31 52.91
N LEU A 953 41.72 -19.56 52.49
CA LEU A 953 41.27 -20.09 51.21
C LEU A 953 39.76 -20.34 51.20
N CYS A 954 39.22 -20.80 52.34
CA CYS A 954 37.81 -21.06 52.57
C CYS A 954 37.34 -20.33 53.83
N ALA A 955 36.14 -19.78 53.80
CA ALA A 955 35.43 -19.28 54.98
C ALA A 955 34.58 -20.40 55.60
N VAL A 956 34.07 -21.31 54.78
CA VAL A 956 33.38 -22.54 55.18
C VAL A 956 33.78 -23.66 54.22
N GLY A 957 34.10 -24.84 54.78
CA GLY A 957 34.62 -25.99 54.04
C GLY A 957 36.15 -26.09 54.02
N ASN A 958 36.66 -27.27 53.68
CA ASN A 958 38.09 -27.58 53.57
C ASN A 958 38.64 -27.14 52.21
N ALA A 959 39.85 -26.58 52.18
CA ALA A 959 40.49 -26.14 50.95
C ALA A 959 41.21 -27.28 50.22
N SER A 960 40.96 -27.43 48.91
CA SER A 960 41.75 -28.31 48.05
C SER A 960 43.08 -27.68 47.62
N ALA A 961 43.99 -28.49 47.09
CA ALA A 961 45.31 -28.04 46.66
C ALA A 961 45.22 -27.01 45.51
N ILE A 962 45.90 -25.87 45.68
CA ILE A 962 45.90 -24.78 44.71
C ILE A 962 46.59 -25.18 43.41
N ARG A 963 45.86 -25.02 42.30
CA ARG A 963 46.36 -25.14 40.94
C ARG A 963 46.74 -23.75 40.42
N SER A 964 47.81 -23.67 39.63
CA SER A 964 48.30 -22.41 39.05
C SER A 964 48.22 -22.50 37.53
N ALA A 965 47.26 -21.81 36.91
CA ALA A 965 47.02 -21.85 35.47
C ALA A 965 46.85 -20.43 34.91
N ASN A 966 47.43 -20.16 33.73
CA ASN A 966 47.27 -18.91 32.97
C ASN A 966 47.50 -17.58 33.74
N GLY A 967 48.22 -17.62 34.87
CA GLY A 967 48.43 -16.45 35.73
C GLY A 967 47.33 -16.20 36.75
N ALA A 968 46.55 -17.23 37.11
CA ALA A 968 45.66 -17.24 38.28
C ALA A 968 45.92 -18.48 39.14
N TYR A 969 45.67 -18.34 40.44
CA TYR A 969 45.62 -19.43 41.40
C TYR A 969 44.16 -19.85 41.57
N GLN A 970 43.88 -21.15 41.56
CA GLN A 970 42.53 -21.71 41.67
C GLN A 970 42.52 -22.85 42.69
N TRP A 971 41.47 -22.92 43.50
CA TRP A 971 41.22 -24.01 44.44
C TRP A 971 39.71 -24.20 44.60
N SER A 972 39.32 -25.21 45.35
CA SER A 972 37.93 -25.42 45.76
C SER A 972 37.80 -25.50 47.28
N CYS A 973 36.62 -25.18 47.78
CA CYS A 973 36.23 -25.28 49.19
C CYS A 973 35.12 -26.31 49.31
N GLU A 974 35.37 -27.40 50.04
CA GLU A 974 34.46 -28.53 50.18
C GLU A 974 33.88 -28.60 51.59
N ALA A 975 32.57 -28.40 51.72
CA ALA A 975 31.84 -28.64 52.96
C ALA A 975 31.29 -30.07 53.00
N ALA A 976 30.89 -30.54 54.19
CA ALA A 976 30.24 -31.83 54.36
C ALA A 976 29.04 -31.99 53.39
N ASN A 977 28.81 -33.21 52.91
CA ASN A 977 27.88 -33.54 51.83
C ASN A 977 28.31 -33.03 50.43
N ALA A 978 29.62 -33.08 50.14
CA ALA A 978 30.23 -32.85 48.82
C ALA A 978 29.84 -31.51 48.16
N GLN A 979 29.63 -30.46 48.97
CA GLN A 979 29.29 -29.13 48.47
C GLN A 979 30.57 -28.36 48.16
N ILE A 980 30.80 -28.03 46.88
CA ILE A 980 32.09 -27.52 46.38
C ILE A 980 31.94 -26.09 45.82
N ALA A 981 32.45 -25.09 46.54
CA ALA A 981 32.62 -23.74 46.03
C ALA A 981 33.95 -23.61 45.27
N THR A 982 33.94 -23.02 44.08
CA THR A 982 35.16 -22.80 43.27
C THR A 982 35.72 -21.39 43.48
N CYS A 983 36.99 -21.30 43.83
CA CYS A 983 37.62 -20.07 44.30
C CYS A 983 38.90 -19.76 43.51
N SER A 984 39.25 -18.47 43.38
CA SER A 984 40.45 -18.06 42.64
C SER A 984 41.06 -16.75 43.11
N ALA A 985 42.34 -16.54 42.81
CA ALA A 985 43.14 -15.34 43.10
C ALA A 985 44.01 -14.96 41.89
N LEU A 986 44.10 -13.67 41.54
CA LEU A 986 44.77 -13.21 40.31
C LEU A 986 46.28 -13.05 40.50
N GLY A 987 47.08 -13.63 39.60
CA GLY A 987 48.56 -13.59 39.64
C GLY A 987 49.16 -12.31 39.04
N ARG A 988 49.77 -11.46 39.86
CA ARG A 988 50.48 -10.25 39.41
C ARG A 988 51.89 -10.56 38.91
N ARG A 989 52.13 -10.44 37.59
CA ARG A 989 53.48 -10.47 37.00
C ARG A 989 54.29 -9.23 37.41
N ARG A 990 55.56 -9.41 37.83
CA ARG A 990 56.51 -8.29 38.05
C ARG A 990 56.87 -7.60 36.71
N ARG A 991 56.99 -6.27 36.71
CA ARG A 991 57.61 -5.50 35.60
C ARG A 991 59.12 -5.34 35.85
N PRO A 992 60.00 -5.52 34.84
CA PRO A 992 61.40 -5.12 34.93
C PRO A 992 61.60 -3.59 35.00
N ARG A 993 62.78 -3.14 35.44
CA ARG A 993 63.25 -1.76 35.27
C ARG A 993 63.80 -1.55 33.84
N ARG A 994 63.89 -0.29 33.40
CA ARG A 994 64.34 0.14 32.06
C ARG A 994 65.86 0.34 32.00
N GLU A 995 66.44 0.19 30.81
CA GLU A 995 67.32 1.21 30.20
C GLU A 995 67.19 1.19 28.64
N PRO A 996 67.66 2.22 27.89
CA PRO A 996 67.40 2.40 26.43
C PRO A 996 68.73 2.59 25.63
N PRO A 997 68.81 3.20 24.41
CA PRO A 997 67.87 3.35 23.26
C PRO A 997 68.50 2.96 21.88
N ARG A 998 67.69 2.99 20.78
CA ARG A 998 68.12 3.11 19.34
C ARG A 998 68.90 1.88 18.76
N ARG A 999 69.06 1.68 17.44
CA ARG A 999 68.65 2.43 16.21
C ARG A 999 68.36 1.49 15.02
N MET A 1000 67.53 1.99 14.10
CA MET A 1000 67.13 1.48 12.76
C MET A 1000 68.28 1.09 11.80
N TRP A 1001 68.12 -0.03 11.06
CA TRP A 1001 68.46 -0.40 9.64
C TRP A 1001 68.05 -1.91 9.46
N LEU A 1002 67.97 -2.56 8.29
CA LEU A 1002 67.27 -2.30 7.01
C LEU A 1002 67.31 -3.63 6.19
N ALA A 1003 66.24 -3.97 5.45
CA ALA A 1003 66.15 -4.97 4.35
C ALA A 1003 66.57 -6.45 4.57
N VAL A 1004 65.65 -7.38 4.23
CA VAL A 1004 65.90 -8.63 3.47
C VAL A 1004 64.70 -8.86 2.53
N ARG A 1005 64.88 -9.55 1.40
CA ARG A 1005 63.88 -9.73 0.32
C ARG A 1005 63.91 -11.16 -0.25
N ALA A 1006 62.73 -11.71 -0.56
CA ALA A 1006 62.48 -13.00 -1.26
C ALA A 1006 62.96 -14.29 -0.53
N GLY A 1007 62.47 -15.49 -0.88
CA GLY A 1007 61.32 -15.90 -1.72
C GLY A 1007 60.38 -16.83 -0.90
N GLY A 1008 59.10 -16.99 -1.25
CA GLY A 1008 58.60 -17.97 -2.25
C GLY A 1008 58.42 -19.36 -1.60
N SER A 1009 57.37 -20.16 -1.80
CA SER A 1009 56.14 -20.10 -2.62
C SER A 1009 55.19 -21.23 -2.11
N ALA A 1010 53.89 -21.33 -2.38
CA ALA A 1010 52.97 -20.53 -3.19
C ALA A 1010 51.56 -20.49 -2.56
N LEU A 1011 50.90 -19.33 -2.66
CA LEU A 1011 49.44 -19.19 -2.80
C LEU A 1011 49.11 -19.32 -4.33
N PRO A 1012 47.86 -19.38 -4.85
CA PRO A 1012 46.66 -18.69 -4.32
C PRO A 1012 45.32 -19.41 -4.67
N HIS A 1013 44.12 -18.83 -4.88
CA HIS A 1013 43.49 -17.48 -4.84
C HIS A 1013 42.00 -17.70 -4.43
N SER A 1014 41.12 -16.76 -4.06
CA SER A 1014 41.03 -15.28 -4.02
C SER A 1014 39.74 -14.92 -3.23
N SER A 1015 39.43 -13.70 -2.73
CA SER A 1015 40.18 -12.47 -2.40
C SER A 1015 39.30 -11.58 -1.47
N PRO A 1016 39.83 -10.50 -0.84
CA PRO A 1016 39.20 -9.76 0.29
C PRO A 1016 38.60 -8.39 -0.17
N PRO A 1017 38.47 -7.26 0.61
CA PRO A 1017 38.66 -7.00 2.06
C PRO A 1017 37.64 -6.06 2.81
N ARG A 1018 37.56 -6.17 4.16
CA ARG A 1018 37.60 -5.16 5.28
C ARG A 1018 37.11 -3.67 5.12
N PRO A 1019 37.01 -2.81 6.19
CA PRO A 1019 37.03 -3.04 7.67
C PRO A 1019 36.06 -2.17 8.55
N LEU A 1020 35.94 -2.50 9.86
CA LEU A 1020 35.64 -1.60 11.04
C LEU A 1020 34.30 -0.80 11.05
N ALA A 1021 33.82 -0.17 12.14
CA ALA A 1021 33.66 -0.50 13.58
C ALA A 1021 32.90 0.66 14.28
N LEU A 1022 32.23 0.46 15.45
CA LEU A 1022 31.92 1.43 16.55
C LEU A 1022 31.00 0.77 17.64
N PRO A 1023 30.74 1.38 18.83
CA PRO A 1023 30.34 0.63 20.06
C PRO A 1023 29.06 1.12 20.80
N ARG A 1024 28.76 0.49 21.97
CA ARG A 1024 27.88 0.99 23.05
C ARG A 1024 28.54 2.16 23.82
N PRO A 1025 27.81 3.08 24.53
CA PRO A 1025 27.57 2.87 25.98
C PRO A 1025 26.37 3.59 26.69
N MET A 1026 25.94 2.99 27.82
CA MET A 1026 25.49 3.55 29.13
C MET A 1026 24.71 4.88 29.33
N CYS A 1027 23.66 4.78 30.16
CA CYS A 1027 23.48 5.47 31.48
C CYS A 1027 22.89 4.41 32.47
N ARG A 1028 23.20 4.28 33.78
CA ARG A 1028 23.39 5.18 34.95
C ARG A 1028 22.09 5.85 35.43
N PHE A 1029 21.71 5.93 36.71
CA PHE A 1029 22.27 5.51 38.03
C PHE A 1029 21.35 4.45 38.70
N ARG A 1030 21.67 3.62 39.72
CA ARG A 1030 22.55 3.62 40.92
C ARG A 1030 22.02 4.41 42.14
N MET A 1031 21.59 3.69 43.19
CA MET A 1031 21.22 4.21 44.51
C MET A 1031 21.87 3.35 45.60
N ALA A 1032 22.18 3.91 46.79
CA ALA A 1032 22.77 3.18 47.92
C ALA A 1032 22.45 3.85 49.26
N CYS A 1033 22.40 3.05 50.33
CA CYS A 1033 22.28 3.46 51.73
C CYS A 1033 23.71 3.50 52.36
N SER A 1034 24.01 4.07 53.53
CA SER A 1034 23.19 4.23 54.75
C SER A 1034 23.82 5.12 55.85
N ILE A 1035 23.03 5.37 56.92
CA ILE A 1035 23.42 5.56 58.34
C ILE A 1035 23.81 6.98 58.89
N SER A 1036 22.88 7.48 59.74
CA SER A 1036 23.04 8.17 61.06
C SER A 1036 23.25 9.69 61.28
N CYS A 1037 22.64 10.10 62.42
CA CYS A 1037 22.94 11.19 63.37
C CYS A 1037 22.22 12.57 63.30
N SER A 1038 21.34 12.77 64.31
CA SER A 1038 21.30 13.92 65.24
C SER A 1038 20.60 15.25 64.91
N LYS A 1039 19.36 15.37 65.43
CA LYS A 1039 18.78 16.47 66.25
C LYS A 1039 18.79 17.95 65.79
N ALA A 1040 17.55 18.46 65.65
CA ALA A 1040 16.93 19.60 66.40
C ALA A 1040 16.73 21.00 65.73
N ALA A 1041 15.79 21.75 66.34
CA ALA A 1041 15.49 23.20 66.22
C ALA A 1041 14.71 23.76 64.99
N HIS A 1042 13.41 23.44 64.93
CA HIS A 1042 12.21 24.32 65.05
C HIS A 1042 12.24 25.88 64.80
N PRO A 1043 11.06 26.55 64.59
CA PRO A 1043 10.86 27.43 63.42
C PRO A 1043 10.06 28.74 63.73
N ALA A 1044 9.09 29.08 62.85
CA ALA A 1044 8.02 30.10 62.95
C ALA A 1044 8.43 31.54 62.51
N ALA A 1045 7.55 32.40 61.99
CA ALA A 1045 6.09 32.33 61.68
C ALA A 1045 5.83 32.99 60.29
N GLN A 1046 4.66 33.48 59.81
CA GLN A 1046 3.36 33.91 60.38
C GLN A 1046 2.24 33.84 59.25
N PRO A 1047 0.99 34.39 59.33
CA PRO A 1047 -0.18 33.48 59.22
C PRO A 1047 -1.37 33.89 58.31
N ARG A 1048 -2.22 32.88 58.03
CA ARG A 1048 -3.71 32.86 58.01
C ARG A 1048 -4.55 33.81 57.11
N CYS A 1049 -5.53 33.15 56.45
CA CYS A 1049 -6.86 33.61 56.04
C CYS A 1049 -6.93 34.67 54.91
N MET A 1050 -7.92 34.62 54.01
CA MET A 1050 -9.07 33.70 53.91
C MET A 1050 -8.82 32.49 53.00
#